data_AF-A0A7X7UBP7-F1
#
_entry.id   AF-A0A7X7UBP7-F1
#
_cell.length_a   1.000
_cell.length_b   1.000
_cell.length_c   1.000
_cell.angle_alpha   90.00
_cell.angle_beta   90.00
_cell.angle_gamma   90.00
#
_symmetry.space_group_name_H-M   'P 1'
#
loop_
_entity.id
_entity.type
_entity.pdbx_description
1 polymer ?
#
loop_
_entity_poly.entity_id
_entity_poly.type
_entity_poly.pdbx_seq_one_letter_code
_entity_poly.pdbx_strand_id
1 'polypeptide(L)'
;MALWLLPLKGMLSGGRATLVIFDEPDPAHVQQDSLDALMLRQLLGHFETAGIDLVSTGEYKEGQAKKYDIIFYVGTKDDMTLPTYLLDDLFFRKGELIWIGANLDSMAARHNLESFGLRQIDDTDNHPTNRVEYKKKSLWKLDTHTYAVEVVNPEIDQVVAWAIADPSAKPPSGHNEMYGPEVIHAGQPAPTEADLTALSMPPLDPKLNFDIEPLPQPTPEPKPEISKEERLPWVVRGKKFWYVASNPFSYNVEGGAYLAFCDVLHDMMSSGIKEAKHPGFVRLEDVHAMRNGTDLIAAADYLQSKKVPFSFTLVPVYVNPATDQTVYLSSSPEFLEVVRGLINRGGTPILHGYTHQHTGESAVDYEFWATDTDVPIAQGPEYAAERALRGLSECFLADIFPLAWTTPHYAAGQVDYESLHNYFTTVVERRQPIDKLGSDQFFPYVIYRDMHQQIILPENLGYIQPAAGRDAAAILQDADNSLVVRDGWGSFFFHTFLDLQLLKDVVEGMGKLGYEWVDLRDFNNKVRTEDTVAISGVGQIDLTLKSQYLKSMTLDLHGKRTDETYSFRPVTGNVSLFASTHQGEIQVYQGAYTAPPYTFKNITKFRPAVSGITNPIAIFLLFVGLAILIVFLVIWIFLLSRKATQEFRNVLRARGRG
;
A
#
# COMPACT_ATOMS: atom_id res chain seq x y z
N MET A 1 1.08 24.10 -0.96
CA MET A 1 1.41 24.44 0.44
C MET A 1 0.48 23.78 1.48
N ALA A 2 -0.60 23.08 1.09
CA ALA A 2 -1.58 22.47 2.02
C ALA A 2 -1.50 20.93 2.18
N LEU A 3 -0.59 20.22 1.48
CA LEU A 3 -0.41 18.76 1.64
C LEU A 3 0.57 18.36 2.75
N TRP A 4 1.31 19.32 3.32
CA TRP A 4 2.39 19.07 4.30
C TRP A 4 1.96 18.77 5.74
N LEU A 5 0.64 18.70 6.01
CA LEU A 5 0.10 18.61 7.37
C LEU A 5 -0.77 17.38 7.65
N LEU A 6 -0.70 16.33 6.82
CA LEU A 6 -1.28 15.03 7.15
C LEU A 6 -0.17 14.04 7.56
N PRO A 7 -0.16 13.47 8.79
CA PRO A 7 -1.08 13.64 9.92
C PRO A 7 -0.37 14.20 11.18
N LEU A 8 -0.58 15.48 11.49
CA LEU A 8 -0.43 15.98 12.88
C LEU A 8 -1.78 16.25 13.56
N LYS A 9 -2.91 16.02 12.86
CA LYS A 9 -4.26 16.13 13.46
C LYS A 9 -4.56 15.08 14.52
N GLY A 10 -3.88 13.93 14.51
CA GLY A 10 -4.17 12.80 15.41
C GLY A 10 -3.63 12.91 16.85
N MET A 11 -2.99 14.01 17.25
CA MET A 11 -2.40 14.11 18.60
C MET A 11 -3.24 14.86 19.64
N LEU A 12 -4.37 15.48 19.25
CA LEU A 12 -5.14 16.35 20.16
C LEU A 12 -6.69 16.25 20.08
N SER A 13 -7.27 15.39 19.23
CA SER A 13 -8.68 14.96 19.33
C SER A 13 -8.71 13.50 19.79
N GLY A 14 -9.36 13.20 20.92
CA GLY A 14 -9.68 11.82 21.26
C GLY A 14 -10.64 11.29 20.19
N GLY A 15 -10.18 10.37 19.34
CA GLY A 15 -11.02 9.75 18.31
C GLY A 15 -12.25 9.06 18.91
N ARG A 16 -13.21 8.67 18.07
CA ARG A 16 -14.43 8.00 18.56
C ARG A 16 -14.15 6.52 18.80
N ALA A 17 -14.53 6.01 19.96
CA ALA A 17 -14.39 4.60 20.27
C ALA A 17 -15.41 3.79 19.45
N THR A 18 -14.94 2.84 18.66
CA THR A 18 -15.77 2.10 17.70
C THR A 18 -15.75 0.60 18.02
N LEU A 19 -16.92 -0.03 18.00
CA LEU A 19 -17.07 -1.48 18.14
C LEU A 19 -17.74 -2.05 16.89
N VAL A 20 -17.15 -3.10 16.33
CA VAL A 20 -17.74 -3.92 15.28
C VAL A 20 -18.24 -5.20 15.95
N ILE A 21 -19.55 -5.39 15.94
CA ILE A 21 -20.22 -6.61 16.37
C ILE A 21 -20.54 -7.41 15.10
N PHE A 22 -20.20 -8.69 15.07
CA PHE A 22 -20.46 -9.55 13.91
C PHE A 22 -21.09 -10.87 14.35
N ASP A 23 -21.76 -11.54 13.42
CA ASP A 23 -22.42 -12.81 13.68
C ASP A 23 -21.48 -13.84 14.29
N GLU A 24 -22.02 -14.73 15.13
CA GLU A 24 -21.20 -15.77 15.76
C GLU A 24 -20.60 -16.68 14.67
N PRO A 25 -19.26 -16.77 14.59
CA PRO A 25 -18.63 -17.63 13.60
C PRO A 25 -18.87 -19.11 13.92
N ASP A 26 -19.01 -19.94 12.88
CA ASP A 26 -18.91 -21.39 13.04
C ASP A 26 -17.48 -21.72 13.50
N PRO A 27 -17.29 -22.49 14.59
CA PRO A 27 -15.96 -22.91 15.04
C PRO A 27 -15.09 -23.56 13.96
N ALA A 28 -15.69 -24.15 12.92
CA ALA A 28 -14.97 -24.72 11.78
C ALA A 28 -14.56 -23.69 10.72
N HIS A 29 -15.17 -22.50 10.69
CA HIS A 29 -15.05 -21.51 9.62
C HIS A 29 -14.77 -20.09 10.14
N VAL A 30 -14.10 -19.97 11.29
CA VAL A 30 -13.92 -18.70 12.01
C VAL A 30 -13.35 -17.59 11.13
N GLN A 31 -12.35 -17.87 10.29
CA GLN A 31 -11.75 -16.85 9.42
C GLN A 31 -12.73 -16.37 8.35
N GLN A 32 -13.41 -17.29 7.67
CA GLN A 32 -14.35 -16.99 6.59
C GLN A 32 -15.56 -16.21 7.14
N ASP A 33 -16.10 -16.64 8.28
CA ASP A 33 -17.26 -16.01 8.91
C ASP A 33 -16.94 -14.64 9.52
N SER A 34 -15.66 -14.34 9.79
CA SER A 34 -15.20 -13.05 10.30
C SER A 34 -14.73 -12.08 9.20
N LEU A 35 -14.71 -12.51 7.95
CA LEU A 35 -14.11 -11.78 6.83
C LEU A 35 -14.65 -10.36 6.69
N ASP A 36 -15.96 -10.20 6.65
CA ASP A 36 -16.61 -8.89 6.42
C ASP A 36 -16.38 -7.92 7.58
N ALA A 37 -16.32 -8.42 8.81
CA ALA A 37 -15.98 -7.63 9.99
C ALA A 37 -14.53 -7.13 9.93
N LEU A 38 -13.61 -7.96 9.44
CA LEU A 38 -12.21 -7.59 9.22
C LEU A 38 -12.05 -6.61 8.04
N MET A 39 -12.80 -6.80 6.96
CA MET A 39 -12.83 -5.85 5.83
C MET A 39 -13.34 -4.47 6.24
N LEU A 40 -14.39 -4.42 7.07
CA LEU A 40 -14.87 -3.18 7.68
C LEU A 40 -13.79 -2.56 8.58
N ARG A 41 -13.15 -3.36 9.44
CA ARG A 41 -12.06 -2.89 10.31
C ARG A 41 -10.95 -2.22 9.50
N GLN A 42 -10.53 -2.80 8.38
CA GLN A 42 -9.51 -2.20 7.51
C GLN A 42 -9.96 -0.87 6.94
N LEU A 43 -11.19 -0.77 6.40
CA LEU A 43 -11.75 0.49 5.90
C LEU A 43 -11.80 1.59 6.95
N LEU A 44 -12.11 1.22 8.20
CA LEU A 44 -12.18 2.16 9.31
C LEU A 44 -10.82 2.75 9.68
N GLY A 45 -9.71 2.12 9.26
CA GLY A 45 -8.35 2.65 9.40
C GLY A 45 -8.07 3.94 8.63
N HIS A 46 -9.00 4.39 7.78
CA HIS A 46 -8.98 5.71 7.16
C HIS A 46 -9.43 6.84 8.11
N PHE A 47 -10.31 6.55 9.07
CA PHE A 47 -10.94 7.56 9.92
C PHE A 47 -10.21 7.74 11.27
N GLU A 48 -10.34 8.93 11.87
CA GLU A 48 -9.84 9.19 13.23
C GLU A 48 -10.67 8.42 14.27
N THR A 49 -10.14 7.30 14.76
CA THR A 49 -10.75 6.46 15.80
C THR A 49 -9.87 6.41 17.05
N ALA A 50 -10.47 6.19 18.23
CA ALA A 50 -9.73 5.93 19.47
C ALA A 50 -9.43 4.43 19.69
N GLY A 51 -9.65 3.61 18.66
CA GLY A 51 -9.65 2.16 18.72
C GLY A 51 -10.85 1.58 17.99
N ILE A 52 -10.66 0.40 17.40
CA ILE A 52 -11.68 -0.39 16.72
C ILE A 52 -11.62 -1.78 17.34
N ASP A 53 -12.59 -2.08 18.19
CA ASP A 53 -12.71 -3.40 18.81
C ASP A 53 -13.68 -4.26 18.00
N LEU A 54 -13.44 -5.57 17.95
CA LEU A 54 -14.29 -6.56 17.30
C LEU A 54 -14.82 -7.54 18.36
N VAL A 55 -16.07 -7.95 18.25
CA VAL A 55 -16.67 -8.99 19.12
C VAL A 55 -17.74 -9.75 18.36
N SER A 56 -17.80 -11.05 18.51
CA SER A 56 -18.90 -11.83 17.96
C SER A 56 -20.16 -11.69 18.83
N THR A 57 -21.32 -11.99 18.27
CA THR A 57 -22.58 -11.96 19.06
C THR A 57 -22.59 -12.92 20.26
N GLY A 58 -21.90 -14.06 20.21
CA GLY A 58 -21.78 -15.01 21.32
C GLY A 58 -20.80 -14.58 22.41
N GLU A 59 -19.80 -13.76 22.07
CA GLU A 59 -18.84 -13.20 23.03
C GLU A 59 -19.28 -11.84 23.62
N TYR A 60 -20.27 -11.19 23.00
CA TYR A 60 -20.78 -9.90 23.43
C TYR A 60 -21.36 -9.96 24.86
N LYS A 61 -20.99 -8.97 25.69
CA LYS A 61 -21.46 -8.87 27.08
C LYS A 61 -22.46 -7.75 27.25
N GLU A 62 -23.51 -7.99 28.05
CA GLU A 62 -24.49 -6.96 28.41
C GLU A 62 -23.81 -5.68 28.92
N GLY A 63 -24.24 -4.53 28.37
CA GLY A 63 -23.71 -3.21 28.64
C GLY A 63 -22.41 -2.86 27.91
N GLN A 64 -21.80 -3.78 27.14
CA GLN A 64 -20.52 -3.53 26.44
C GLN A 64 -20.64 -2.37 25.44
N ALA A 65 -21.77 -2.27 24.74
CA ALA A 65 -22.07 -1.19 23.79
C ALA A 65 -22.00 0.23 24.37
N LYS A 66 -22.16 0.38 25.69
CA LYS A 66 -22.16 1.68 26.39
C LYS A 66 -20.80 2.37 26.40
N LYS A 67 -19.73 1.60 26.15
CA LYS A 67 -18.34 2.11 26.12
C LYS A 67 -17.96 2.75 24.79
N TYR A 68 -18.79 2.59 23.75
CA TYR A 68 -18.45 2.95 22.38
C TYR A 68 -19.40 4.01 21.81
N ASP A 69 -18.83 5.00 21.15
CA ASP A 69 -19.53 6.10 20.49
C ASP A 69 -20.25 5.63 19.22
N ILE A 70 -19.63 4.70 18.50
CA ILE A 70 -20.11 4.15 17.22
C ILE A 70 -20.14 2.63 17.34
N ILE A 71 -21.23 2.02 16.91
CA ILE A 71 -21.32 0.57 16.74
C ILE A 71 -21.67 0.25 15.30
N PHE A 72 -20.95 -0.71 14.73
CA PHE A 72 -21.35 -1.44 13.54
C PHE A 72 -21.83 -2.82 13.97
N TYR A 73 -23.01 -3.23 13.51
CA TYR A 73 -23.43 -4.63 13.52
C TYR A 73 -23.35 -5.16 12.09
N VAL A 74 -22.63 -6.26 11.90
CA VAL A 74 -22.41 -6.91 10.60
C VAL A 74 -23.11 -8.27 10.64
N GLY A 75 -24.30 -8.31 10.06
CA GLY A 75 -25.12 -9.52 9.92
C GLY A 75 -24.95 -10.14 8.53
N THR A 76 -24.46 -11.37 8.48
CA THR A 76 -24.18 -12.12 7.25
C THR A 76 -24.86 -13.48 7.22
N LYS A 77 -25.39 -13.94 8.36
CA LYS A 77 -26.13 -15.19 8.49
C LYS A 77 -27.59 -14.88 8.74
N ASP A 78 -28.46 -15.36 7.85
CA ASP A 78 -29.90 -15.24 8.00
C ASP A 78 -30.40 -16.08 9.19
N ASP A 79 -31.54 -15.69 9.75
CA ASP A 79 -32.25 -16.37 10.86
C ASP A 79 -31.42 -16.58 12.14
N MET A 80 -30.38 -15.78 12.36
CA MET A 80 -29.54 -15.92 13.54
C MET A 80 -30.25 -15.36 14.78
N THR A 81 -30.38 -16.16 15.83
CA THR A 81 -31.03 -15.70 17.07
C THR A 81 -30.10 -14.79 17.87
N LEU A 82 -30.33 -13.48 17.77
CA LEU A 82 -29.56 -12.48 18.51
C LEU A 82 -29.92 -12.44 20.01
N PRO A 83 -28.94 -12.31 20.93
CA PRO A 83 -29.23 -12.17 22.35
C PRO A 83 -30.10 -10.95 22.64
N THR A 84 -31.16 -11.13 23.43
CA THR A 84 -32.11 -10.03 23.73
C THR A 84 -31.47 -8.82 24.40
N TYR A 85 -30.46 -9.04 25.26
CA TYR A 85 -29.71 -7.95 25.89
C TYR A 85 -28.83 -7.18 24.91
N LEU A 86 -28.32 -7.82 23.84
CA LEU A 86 -27.63 -7.14 22.75
C LEU A 86 -28.61 -6.22 22.01
N LEU A 87 -29.78 -6.73 21.64
CA LEU A 87 -30.82 -5.94 20.96
C LEU A 87 -31.25 -4.73 21.81
N ASP A 88 -31.46 -4.90 23.11
CA ASP A 88 -31.78 -3.80 24.03
C ASP A 88 -30.66 -2.75 24.08
N ASP A 89 -29.41 -3.18 24.24
CA ASP A 89 -28.25 -2.29 24.27
C ASP A 89 -28.10 -1.50 22.97
N LEU A 90 -28.37 -2.12 21.82
CA LEU A 90 -28.31 -1.50 20.50
C LEU A 90 -29.49 -0.56 20.24
N PHE A 91 -30.71 -0.91 20.67
CA PHE A 91 -31.89 -0.07 20.44
C PHE A 91 -31.88 1.21 21.31
N PHE A 92 -31.53 1.09 22.59
CA PHE A 92 -31.60 2.20 23.55
C PHE A 92 -30.33 3.07 23.60
N ARG A 93 -29.31 2.78 22.77
CA ARG A 93 -28.07 3.56 22.78
C ARG A 93 -28.27 4.99 22.31
N LYS A 94 -27.37 5.86 22.78
CA LYS A 94 -27.30 7.28 22.39
C LYS A 94 -26.25 7.57 21.31
N GLY A 95 -25.35 6.61 21.06
CA GLY A 95 -24.30 6.69 20.04
C GLY A 95 -24.84 6.42 18.63
N GLU A 96 -23.97 6.50 17.62
CA GLU A 96 -24.33 6.01 16.28
C GLU A 96 -24.41 4.48 16.30
N LEU A 97 -25.37 3.95 15.55
CA LEU A 97 -25.56 2.53 15.27
C LEU A 97 -25.66 2.38 13.76
N ILE A 98 -24.80 1.55 13.19
CA ILE A 98 -24.83 1.15 11.80
C ILE A 98 -25.14 -0.33 11.77
N TRP A 99 -26.25 -0.70 11.15
CA TRP A 99 -26.69 -2.08 10.98
C TRP A 99 -26.50 -2.48 9.51
N ILE A 100 -25.74 -3.54 9.25
CA ILE A 100 -25.39 -3.99 7.91
C ILE A 100 -25.95 -5.40 7.71
N GLY A 101 -26.75 -5.57 6.67
CA GLY A 101 -27.24 -6.88 6.23
C GLY A 101 -28.35 -7.46 7.10
N ALA A 102 -28.19 -8.73 7.44
CA ALA A 102 -29.21 -9.62 8.00
C ALA A 102 -29.68 -9.24 9.41
N ASN A 103 -30.64 -10.00 9.93
CA ASN A 103 -31.08 -10.05 11.32
C ASN A 103 -31.79 -8.79 11.87
N LEU A 104 -32.15 -7.83 11.01
CA LEU A 104 -32.93 -6.65 11.43
C LEU A 104 -34.33 -7.05 11.93
N ASP A 105 -34.84 -8.18 11.46
CA ASP A 105 -36.06 -8.84 11.92
C ASP A 105 -36.07 -9.12 13.42
N SER A 106 -34.96 -9.58 13.97
CA SER A 106 -34.80 -9.83 15.40
C SER A 106 -34.95 -8.53 16.21
N MET A 107 -34.44 -7.42 15.68
CA MET A 107 -34.62 -6.09 16.27
C MET A 107 -36.09 -5.63 16.16
N ALA A 108 -36.72 -5.81 14.99
CA ALA A 108 -38.10 -5.40 14.73
C ALA A 108 -39.14 -6.20 15.54
N ALA A 109 -38.89 -7.49 15.76
CA ALA A 109 -39.72 -8.36 16.60
C ALA A 109 -39.69 -7.94 18.08
N ARG A 110 -38.60 -7.30 18.51
CA ARG A 110 -38.41 -6.86 19.90
C ARG A 110 -38.80 -5.40 20.13
N HIS A 111 -38.53 -4.51 19.18
CA HIS A 111 -38.68 -3.06 19.33
C HIS A 111 -39.32 -2.41 18.11
N ASN A 112 -40.07 -1.33 18.32
CA ASN A 112 -40.70 -0.59 17.22
C ASN A 112 -39.68 0.29 16.47
N LEU A 113 -39.27 -0.17 15.28
CA LEU A 113 -38.36 0.55 14.38
C LEU A 113 -38.96 1.81 13.75
N GLU A 114 -40.28 2.03 13.83
CA GLU A 114 -40.91 3.27 13.35
C GLU A 114 -40.39 4.50 14.14
N SER A 115 -39.86 4.28 15.35
CA SER A 115 -39.15 5.30 16.11
C SER A 115 -37.89 5.84 15.40
N PHE A 116 -37.31 5.07 14.49
CA PHE A 116 -36.26 5.46 13.56
C PHE A 116 -36.80 5.83 12.16
N GLY A 117 -38.09 5.64 11.89
CA GLY A 117 -38.74 5.91 10.61
C GLY A 117 -38.74 4.73 9.64
N LEU A 118 -38.38 3.53 10.13
CA LEU A 118 -38.25 2.33 9.32
C LEU A 118 -39.29 1.29 9.74
N ARG A 119 -39.79 0.54 8.78
CA ARG A 119 -40.57 -0.68 9.01
C ARG A 119 -39.94 -1.79 8.20
N GLN A 120 -39.71 -2.93 8.84
CA GLN A 120 -39.21 -4.10 8.14
C GLN A 120 -40.30 -4.67 7.23
N ILE A 121 -39.91 -5.11 6.04
CA ILE A 121 -40.76 -5.86 5.11
C ILE A 121 -40.58 -7.36 5.41
N ASP A 122 -41.56 -8.18 5.08
CA ASP A 122 -41.50 -9.63 5.26
C ASP A 122 -40.41 -10.23 4.36
N ASP A 123 -39.36 -10.81 4.96
CA ASP A 123 -38.19 -11.37 4.24
C ASP A 123 -38.54 -12.63 3.41
N THR A 124 -39.78 -13.15 3.48
CA THR A 124 -40.23 -14.23 2.60
C THR A 124 -40.39 -13.80 1.14
N ASP A 125 -40.52 -12.50 0.88
CA ASP A 125 -40.47 -11.94 -0.47
C ASP A 125 -39.00 -11.75 -0.88
N ASN A 126 -38.47 -12.60 -1.76
CA ASN A 126 -37.11 -12.45 -2.27
C ASN A 126 -37.01 -11.17 -3.13
N HIS A 127 -36.09 -10.26 -2.77
CA HIS A 127 -35.90 -8.94 -3.41
C HIS A 127 -34.55 -8.83 -4.14
N PRO A 128 -34.35 -9.52 -5.28
CA PRO A 128 -33.08 -9.51 -5.98
C PRO A 128 -32.82 -8.19 -6.72
N THR A 129 -31.74 -7.48 -6.37
CA THR A 129 -31.29 -6.23 -7.00
C THR A 129 -29.83 -6.33 -7.46
N ASN A 130 -29.51 -5.81 -8.65
CA ASN A 130 -28.15 -5.89 -9.24
C ASN A 130 -27.45 -4.53 -9.38
N ARG A 131 -28.09 -3.44 -8.98
CA ARG A 131 -27.53 -2.09 -9.06
C ARG A 131 -27.77 -1.29 -7.80
N VAL A 132 -26.91 -0.30 -7.57
CA VAL A 132 -27.10 0.74 -6.56
C VAL A 132 -27.06 2.12 -7.22
N GLU A 133 -28.14 2.89 -7.09
CA GLU A 133 -28.18 4.31 -7.42
C GLU A 133 -27.60 5.14 -6.28
N TYR A 134 -26.49 5.83 -6.56
CA TYR A 134 -25.82 6.70 -5.60
C TYR A 134 -25.14 7.87 -6.31
N LYS A 135 -25.35 9.11 -5.82
CA LYS A 135 -24.79 10.35 -6.41
C LYS A 135 -24.91 10.43 -7.94
N LYS A 136 -26.09 10.08 -8.49
CA LYS A 136 -26.40 10.03 -9.94
C LYS A 136 -25.65 8.96 -10.74
N LYS A 137 -24.93 8.06 -10.08
CA LYS A 137 -24.35 6.87 -10.69
C LYS A 137 -25.22 5.67 -10.39
N SER A 138 -25.22 4.72 -11.31
CA SER A 138 -25.75 3.39 -11.09
C SER A 138 -24.54 2.46 -11.01
N LEU A 139 -24.29 1.86 -9.86
CA LEU A 139 -23.10 1.05 -9.57
C LEU A 139 -23.48 -0.43 -9.53
N TRP A 140 -22.55 -1.31 -9.89
CA TRP A 140 -22.79 -2.75 -9.89
C TRP A 140 -22.89 -3.33 -8.48
N LYS A 141 -23.93 -4.12 -8.23
CA LYS A 141 -24.12 -4.88 -7.00
C LYS A 141 -24.22 -6.36 -7.38
N LEU A 142 -23.14 -7.12 -7.17
CA LEU A 142 -23.02 -8.51 -7.63
C LEU A 142 -23.65 -9.53 -6.69
N ASP A 143 -23.64 -9.26 -5.38
CA ASP A 143 -24.57 -9.91 -4.46
C ASP A 143 -25.97 -9.39 -4.76
N THR A 144 -26.85 -10.23 -5.30
CA THR A 144 -28.19 -9.78 -5.67
C THR A 144 -29.13 -9.64 -4.48
N HIS A 145 -28.79 -10.17 -3.30
CA HIS A 145 -29.71 -10.19 -2.17
C HIS A 145 -29.92 -8.78 -1.57
N THR A 146 -31.14 -8.46 -1.13
CA THR A 146 -31.48 -7.16 -0.48
C THR A 146 -32.51 -7.37 0.61
N TYR A 147 -32.14 -7.00 1.83
CA TYR A 147 -33.00 -7.03 3.01
C TYR A 147 -33.91 -5.79 3.00
N ALA A 148 -35.11 -5.94 2.44
CA ALA A 148 -35.97 -4.81 2.12
C ALA A 148 -36.58 -4.14 3.37
N VAL A 149 -36.63 -2.81 3.35
CA VAL A 149 -37.31 -2.01 4.38
C VAL A 149 -38.20 -0.95 3.74
N GLU A 150 -39.28 -0.62 4.44
CA GLU A 150 -40.15 0.50 4.10
C GLU A 150 -39.81 1.72 4.94
N VAL A 151 -39.77 2.89 4.29
CA VAL A 151 -39.62 4.19 4.95
C VAL A 151 -41.01 4.76 5.20
N VAL A 152 -41.44 4.77 6.47
CA VAL A 152 -42.84 5.08 6.85
C VAL A 152 -43.06 6.54 7.28
N ASN A 153 -42.02 7.38 7.29
CA ASN A 153 -42.13 8.80 7.64
C ASN A 153 -41.62 9.70 6.49
N PRO A 154 -42.52 10.40 5.75
CA PRO A 154 -42.16 11.18 4.56
C PRO A 154 -41.58 12.58 4.85
N GLU A 155 -41.58 13.06 6.10
CA GLU A 155 -40.92 14.34 6.44
C GLU A 155 -39.41 14.19 6.64
N ILE A 156 -38.85 13.02 6.31
CA ILE A 156 -37.43 12.73 6.45
C ILE A 156 -36.91 12.14 5.13
N ASP A 157 -36.16 12.94 4.36
CA ASP A 157 -35.40 12.47 3.19
C ASP A 157 -34.22 11.61 3.67
N GLN A 158 -34.53 10.34 3.95
CA GLN A 158 -33.71 9.45 4.77
C GLN A 158 -32.95 8.39 3.97
N VAL A 159 -33.28 8.22 2.69
CA VAL A 159 -32.65 7.23 1.80
C VAL A 159 -31.46 7.86 1.10
N VAL A 160 -30.27 7.39 1.44
CA VAL A 160 -28.99 7.87 0.94
C VAL A 160 -28.62 7.22 -0.38
N ALA A 161 -29.03 5.97 -0.58
CA ALA A 161 -28.78 5.20 -1.79
C ALA A 161 -29.92 4.20 -2.01
N TRP A 162 -30.16 3.82 -3.27
CA TRP A 162 -31.26 2.96 -3.68
C TRP A 162 -30.74 1.71 -4.39
N ALA A 163 -31.26 0.54 -4.04
CA ALA A 163 -30.99 -0.71 -4.74
C ALA A 163 -32.01 -0.89 -5.87
N ILE A 164 -31.54 -1.22 -7.06
CA ILE A 164 -32.37 -1.34 -8.27
C ILE A 164 -32.22 -2.74 -8.85
N ALA A 165 -33.36 -3.34 -9.20
CA ALA A 165 -33.45 -4.52 -10.02
C ALA A 165 -33.58 -4.08 -11.50
N ASP A 166 -32.52 -4.29 -12.29
CA ASP A 166 -32.49 -4.02 -13.72
C ASP A 166 -32.26 -5.32 -14.50
N PRO A 167 -33.33 -5.97 -15.02
CA PRO A 167 -33.23 -7.19 -15.81
C PRO A 167 -32.40 -7.05 -17.11
N SER A 168 -32.20 -5.81 -17.59
CA SER A 168 -31.48 -5.53 -18.83
C SER A 168 -29.97 -5.34 -18.63
N ALA A 169 -29.53 -5.15 -17.38
CA ALA A 169 -28.15 -4.86 -17.06
C ALA A 169 -27.28 -6.13 -17.23
N LYS A 170 -26.22 -6.04 -18.03
CA LYS A 170 -25.21 -7.10 -18.20
C LYS A 170 -24.00 -6.83 -17.30
N PRO A 171 -23.51 -7.81 -16.52
CA PRO A 171 -22.36 -7.59 -15.65
C PRO A 171 -21.14 -7.06 -16.42
N PRO A 172 -20.27 -6.29 -15.78
CA PRO A 172 -19.13 -5.68 -16.44
C PRO A 172 -18.16 -6.78 -16.95
N SER A 173 -17.67 -6.64 -18.18
CA SER A 173 -16.73 -7.59 -18.80
C SER A 173 -15.38 -7.59 -18.09
N GLY A 174 -14.73 -8.74 -18.02
CA GLY A 174 -13.40 -8.87 -17.41
C GLY A 174 -13.37 -8.91 -15.87
N HIS A 175 -14.53 -8.73 -15.22
CA HIS A 175 -14.73 -9.15 -13.83
C HIS A 175 -15.39 -10.53 -13.86
N ASN A 176 -14.61 -11.58 -14.16
CA ASN A 176 -15.15 -12.92 -13.93
C ASN A 176 -15.57 -13.04 -12.45
N GLU A 177 -16.62 -13.81 -12.17
CA GLU A 177 -17.27 -13.91 -10.84
C GLU A 177 -16.38 -14.52 -9.73
N MET A 178 -15.16 -14.87 -10.09
CA MET A 178 -14.01 -14.94 -9.20
C MET A 178 -12.98 -14.01 -9.83
N TYR A 179 -12.29 -13.19 -9.02
CA TYR A 179 -10.87 -12.99 -9.32
C TYR A 179 -10.25 -14.38 -9.30
N GLY A 180 -10.34 -15.07 -10.44
CA GLY A 180 -9.59 -16.27 -10.69
C GLY A 180 -8.11 -15.94 -10.53
N PRO A 181 -7.27 -16.96 -10.29
CA PRO A 181 -5.83 -16.77 -10.28
C PRO A 181 -5.48 -15.94 -11.50
N GLU A 182 -4.70 -14.87 -11.30
CA GLU A 182 -4.20 -14.06 -12.40
C GLU A 182 -3.87 -14.97 -13.58
N VAL A 183 -4.48 -14.67 -14.72
CA VAL A 183 -4.34 -15.46 -15.94
C VAL A 183 -2.84 -15.71 -16.14
N ILE A 184 -2.42 -16.97 -16.04
CA ILE A 184 -1.05 -17.43 -16.25
C ILE A 184 -0.64 -17.08 -17.68
N HIS A 185 -0.18 -15.86 -17.90
CA HIS A 185 0.34 -15.37 -19.17
C HIS A 185 1.64 -14.58 -18.93
N ALA A 186 2.64 -15.29 -18.42
CA ALA A 186 4.03 -14.99 -18.67
C ALA A 186 4.65 -16.25 -19.26
N GLY A 187 4.80 -16.29 -20.60
CA GLY A 187 5.47 -17.43 -21.23
C GLY A 187 5.16 -17.73 -22.69
N GLN A 188 4.46 -16.88 -23.45
CA GLN A 188 4.44 -17.04 -24.91
C GLN A 188 5.30 -15.97 -25.58
N PRO A 189 6.34 -16.35 -26.34
CA PRO A 189 7.00 -15.41 -27.23
C PRO A 189 6.00 -14.95 -28.30
N ALA A 190 6.08 -13.70 -28.72
CA ALA A 190 5.24 -13.16 -29.78
C ALA A 190 5.34 -14.07 -31.03
N PRO A 191 4.22 -14.60 -31.58
CA PRO A 191 4.29 -15.49 -32.71
C PRO A 191 4.76 -14.72 -33.94
N THR A 192 5.74 -15.27 -34.66
CA THR A 192 6.13 -14.74 -35.96
C THR A 192 5.25 -15.35 -37.05
N GLU A 193 5.06 -14.62 -38.14
CA GLU A 193 4.23 -15.03 -39.29
C GLU A 193 4.73 -16.32 -39.99
N ALA A 194 5.87 -16.88 -39.56
CA ALA A 194 6.47 -18.11 -40.05
C ALA A 194 6.07 -19.38 -39.26
N ASP A 195 5.44 -19.28 -38.09
CA ASP A 195 5.19 -20.42 -37.19
C ASP A 195 3.92 -21.24 -37.52
N LEU A 196 3.22 -20.92 -38.61
CA LEU A 196 1.92 -21.53 -38.96
C LEU A 196 1.98 -22.85 -39.74
N THR A 197 3.14 -23.44 -40.02
CA THR A 197 3.16 -24.75 -40.71
C THR A 197 4.25 -25.69 -40.24
N ALA A 198 3.77 -26.81 -39.69
CA ALA A 198 4.42 -28.09 -39.44
C ALA A 198 5.32 -28.18 -38.20
N LEU A 199 4.88 -28.99 -37.23
CA LEU A 199 5.55 -30.26 -36.88
C LEU A 199 4.69 -31.06 -35.88
N SER A 200 4.45 -32.33 -36.22
CA SER A 200 3.77 -33.31 -35.38
C SER A 200 4.70 -33.85 -34.30
N MET A 201 4.22 -33.90 -33.06
CA MET A 201 4.79 -34.73 -31.99
C MET A 201 3.87 -35.91 -31.66
N PRO A 202 4.43 -37.05 -31.17
CA PRO A 202 3.65 -38.24 -30.86
C PRO A 202 2.73 -38.02 -29.64
N PRO A 203 1.59 -38.71 -29.57
CA PRO A 203 0.65 -38.54 -28.46
C PRO A 203 1.24 -39.09 -27.16
N LEU A 204 0.98 -38.35 -26.07
CA LEU A 204 1.29 -38.73 -24.70
C LEU A 204 0.55 -40.02 -24.30
N ASP A 205 1.14 -40.73 -23.34
CA ASP A 205 0.65 -41.98 -22.76
C ASP A 205 -0.80 -41.84 -22.26
N PRO A 206 -1.75 -42.67 -22.74
CA PRO A 206 -3.16 -42.60 -22.35
C PRO A 206 -3.43 -43.02 -20.88
N LYS A 207 -2.40 -43.25 -20.06
CA LYS A 207 -2.52 -43.53 -18.61
C LYS A 207 -2.06 -42.41 -17.69
N LEU A 208 -1.63 -41.26 -18.21
CA LEU A 208 -1.48 -40.03 -17.42
C LEU A 208 -2.83 -39.30 -17.34
N ASN A 209 -3.73 -39.87 -16.55
CA ASN A 209 -4.95 -39.20 -16.13
C ASN A 209 -4.58 -38.30 -14.94
N PHE A 210 -4.27 -37.02 -15.21
CA PHE A 210 -4.47 -35.97 -14.22
C PHE A 210 -5.92 -35.48 -14.32
N ASP A 211 -6.85 -36.39 -14.05
CA ASP A 211 -8.17 -35.98 -13.61
C ASP A 211 -8.01 -35.58 -12.14
N ILE A 212 -7.56 -34.34 -11.92
CA ILE A 212 -7.78 -33.67 -10.66
C ILE A 212 -9.29 -33.45 -10.62
N GLU A 213 -10.01 -34.23 -9.81
CA GLU A 213 -11.34 -33.81 -9.42
C GLU A 213 -11.19 -32.42 -8.82
N PRO A 214 -11.82 -31.38 -9.40
CA PRO A 214 -11.88 -30.09 -8.75
C PRO A 214 -12.39 -30.33 -7.33
N LEU A 215 -11.67 -29.80 -6.33
CA LEU A 215 -12.30 -29.62 -5.02
C LEU A 215 -13.64 -28.94 -5.29
N PRO A 216 -14.76 -29.40 -4.70
CA PRO A 216 -16.01 -28.72 -4.85
C PRO A 216 -15.81 -27.30 -4.31
N GLN A 217 -15.58 -26.36 -5.22
CA GLN A 217 -15.92 -24.97 -5.00
C GLN A 217 -17.37 -25.01 -4.51
N PRO A 218 -17.73 -24.31 -3.42
CA PRO A 218 -19.15 -24.13 -3.13
C PRO A 218 -19.77 -23.64 -4.43
N THR A 219 -20.63 -24.46 -5.02
CA THR A 219 -21.38 -24.07 -6.21
C THR A 219 -21.96 -22.72 -5.85
N PRO A 220 -21.66 -21.64 -6.60
CA PRO A 220 -22.33 -20.37 -6.38
C PRO A 220 -23.80 -20.70 -6.31
N GLU A 221 -24.46 -20.38 -5.21
CA GLU A 221 -25.92 -20.52 -5.18
C GLU A 221 -26.42 -19.79 -6.43
N PRO A 222 -27.27 -20.44 -7.24
CA PRO A 222 -27.75 -19.81 -8.46
C PRO A 222 -28.39 -18.48 -8.08
N LYS A 223 -27.76 -17.38 -8.50
CA LYS A 223 -28.24 -16.03 -8.17
C LYS A 223 -29.70 -15.95 -8.60
N PRO A 224 -30.61 -15.51 -7.72
CA PRO A 224 -32.02 -15.41 -8.06
C PRO A 224 -32.22 -14.57 -9.32
N GLU A 225 -33.03 -15.07 -10.26
CA GLU A 225 -33.27 -14.39 -11.52
C GLU A 225 -33.96 -13.03 -11.29
N ILE A 226 -33.36 -11.97 -11.82
CA ILE A 226 -33.94 -10.63 -11.82
C ILE A 226 -34.98 -10.56 -12.94
N SER A 227 -36.23 -10.85 -12.57
CA SER A 227 -37.35 -10.97 -13.51
C SER A 227 -38.30 -9.76 -13.49
N LYS A 228 -38.15 -8.86 -12.50
CA LYS A 228 -39.04 -7.71 -12.27
C LYS A 228 -38.23 -6.47 -11.88
N GLU A 229 -38.62 -5.32 -12.42
CA GLU A 229 -38.08 -4.03 -11.99
C GLU A 229 -38.55 -3.70 -10.57
N GLU A 230 -37.60 -3.27 -9.75
CA GLU A 230 -37.82 -2.91 -8.35
C GLU A 230 -36.82 -1.84 -7.92
N ARG A 231 -37.24 -0.96 -7.00
CA ARG A 231 -36.42 0.13 -6.46
C ARG A 231 -36.62 0.22 -4.95
N LEU A 232 -35.64 -0.24 -4.20
CA LEU A 232 -35.69 -0.38 -2.74
C LEU A 232 -34.69 0.56 -2.06
N PRO A 233 -34.96 1.04 -0.84
CA PRO A 233 -33.95 1.72 -0.05
C PRO A 233 -32.75 0.81 0.21
N TRP A 234 -31.54 1.25 -0.14
CA TRP A 234 -30.31 0.48 0.12
C TRP A 234 -29.59 0.96 1.37
N VAL A 235 -29.39 2.27 1.50
CA VAL A 235 -28.84 2.88 2.71
C VAL A 235 -29.81 3.91 3.24
N VAL A 236 -30.21 3.77 4.50
CA VAL A 236 -31.18 4.64 5.17
C VAL A 236 -30.65 5.15 6.50
N ARG A 237 -31.07 6.35 6.91
CA ARG A 237 -30.60 6.98 8.17
C ARG A 237 -31.71 7.50 9.09
N GLY A 238 -32.21 6.65 9.98
CA GLY A 238 -33.12 7.03 11.05
C GLY A 238 -32.44 7.65 12.27
N LYS A 239 -32.41 8.99 12.40
CA LYS A 239 -31.75 9.67 13.53
C LYS A 239 -30.25 9.29 13.61
N LYS A 240 -29.87 8.45 14.59
CA LYS A 240 -28.52 7.90 14.80
C LYS A 240 -28.42 6.41 14.42
N PHE A 241 -29.45 5.88 13.78
CA PHE A 241 -29.51 4.53 13.26
C PHE A 241 -29.32 4.59 11.74
N TRP A 242 -28.30 3.92 11.25
CA TRP A 242 -28.07 3.68 9.83
C TRP A 242 -28.36 2.22 9.54
N TYR A 243 -28.99 1.96 8.41
CA TYR A 243 -29.22 0.61 7.92
C TYR A 243 -28.73 0.48 6.49
N VAL A 244 -27.98 -0.59 6.23
CA VAL A 244 -27.45 -0.97 4.91
C VAL A 244 -28.09 -2.32 4.56
N ALA A 245 -28.98 -2.30 3.57
CA ALA A 245 -29.89 -3.38 3.20
C ALA A 245 -29.24 -4.54 2.44
N SER A 246 -27.92 -4.67 2.44
CA SER A 246 -27.19 -5.84 1.93
C SER A 246 -25.79 -5.87 2.53
N ASN A 247 -25.04 -6.94 2.28
CA ASN A 247 -23.63 -6.96 2.58
C ASN A 247 -22.84 -6.17 1.51
N PRO A 248 -22.18 -5.04 1.86
CA PRO A 248 -21.41 -4.25 0.90
C PRO A 248 -20.03 -4.86 0.60
N PHE A 249 -19.68 -5.99 1.23
CA PHE A 249 -18.39 -6.67 1.06
C PHE A 249 -18.45 -7.86 0.10
N SER A 250 -19.64 -8.41 -0.13
CA SER A 250 -19.84 -9.59 -0.96
C SER A 250 -19.68 -9.30 -2.45
N TYR A 251 -18.81 -10.08 -3.10
CA TYR A 251 -18.56 -10.04 -4.55
C TYR A 251 -18.18 -8.63 -5.06
N ASN A 252 -17.32 -7.94 -4.32
CA ASN A 252 -16.90 -6.59 -4.68
C ASN A 252 -16.06 -6.58 -5.95
N VAL A 253 -16.35 -5.60 -6.81
CA VAL A 253 -15.62 -5.32 -8.05
C VAL A 253 -15.23 -3.85 -8.11
N GLU A 254 -14.17 -3.54 -8.85
CA GLU A 254 -13.82 -2.15 -9.13
C GLU A 254 -15.02 -1.41 -9.74
N GLY A 255 -15.20 -0.14 -9.38
CA GLY A 255 -16.34 0.65 -9.85
C GLY A 255 -17.71 0.21 -9.31
N GLY A 256 -17.80 -0.80 -8.43
CA GLY A 256 -19.04 -1.35 -7.89
C GLY A 256 -19.68 -0.57 -6.73
N ALA A 257 -20.79 -1.10 -6.22
CA ALA A 257 -21.63 -0.52 -5.16
C ALA A 257 -20.90 -0.38 -3.82
N TYR A 258 -19.86 -1.19 -3.59
CA TYR A 258 -18.92 -1.03 -2.48
C TYR A 258 -18.45 0.43 -2.30
N LEU A 259 -18.18 1.13 -3.42
CA LEU A 259 -17.75 2.53 -3.39
C LEU A 259 -18.80 3.47 -2.77
N ALA A 260 -20.09 3.22 -3.00
CA ALA A 260 -21.15 4.00 -2.37
C ALA A 260 -21.15 3.81 -0.85
N PHE A 261 -20.97 2.58 -0.37
CA PHE A 261 -20.82 2.32 1.07
C PHE A 261 -19.59 3.03 1.65
N CYS A 262 -18.44 2.96 0.97
CA CYS A 262 -17.22 3.66 1.40
C CYS A 262 -17.40 5.18 1.48
N ASP A 263 -18.12 5.81 0.55
CA ASP A 263 -18.41 7.25 0.69
C ASP A 263 -19.33 7.54 1.88
N VAL A 264 -20.35 6.71 2.11
CA VAL A 264 -21.30 6.92 3.21
C VAL A 264 -20.62 6.73 4.58
N LEU A 265 -19.55 5.91 4.67
CA LEU A 265 -18.74 5.81 5.89
C LEU A 265 -18.22 7.17 6.35
N HIS A 266 -17.95 8.13 5.46
CA HIS A 266 -17.56 9.48 5.88
C HIS A 266 -18.63 10.20 6.71
N ASP A 267 -19.90 9.95 6.44
CA ASP A 267 -21.02 10.54 7.17
C ASP A 267 -21.28 9.77 8.47
N MET A 268 -21.19 8.43 8.44
CA MET A 268 -21.30 7.57 9.62
C MET A 268 -20.18 7.87 10.64
N MET A 269 -18.95 8.04 10.16
CA MET A 269 -17.77 8.33 10.97
C MET A 269 -17.57 9.83 11.23
N SER A 270 -18.39 10.70 10.63
CA SER A 270 -18.31 12.16 10.77
C SER A 270 -16.92 12.72 10.42
N SER A 271 -16.33 12.25 9.32
CA SER A 271 -14.95 12.57 8.90
C SER A 271 -14.68 14.08 8.73
N GLY A 272 -15.72 14.88 8.47
CA GLY A 272 -15.61 16.32 8.24
C GLY A 272 -15.00 16.69 6.88
N ILE A 273 -14.73 15.71 6.01
CA ILE A 273 -14.28 15.92 4.63
C ILE A 273 -15.46 16.46 3.81
N LYS A 274 -15.29 17.67 3.27
CA LYS A 274 -16.33 18.40 2.53
C LYS A 274 -15.98 18.70 1.07
N GLU A 275 -14.68 18.85 0.78
CA GLU A 275 -14.20 19.14 -0.57
C GLU A 275 -13.77 17.84 -1.22
N ALA A 276 -14.29 17.58 -2.42
CA ALA A 276 -13.92 16.39 -3.15
C ALA A 276 -12.49 16.56 -3.73
N LYS A 277 -11.64 15.55 -3.50
CA LYS A 277 -10.30 15.47 -4.09
C LYS A 277 -10.08 14.06 -4.58
N HIS A 278 -9.54 13.92 -5.78
CA HIS A 278 -9.39 12.62 -6.41
C HIS A 278 -7.95 12.38 -6.83
N PRO A 279 -7.11 11.77 -5.96
CA PRO A 279 -5.74 11.43 -6.29
C PRO A 279 -5.67 10.36 -7.39
N GLY A 280 -4.83 10.60 -8.40
CA GLY A 280 -4.44 9.62 -9.39
C GLY A 280 -3.08 9.02 -9.07
N PHE A 281 -2.93 7.70 -9.14
CA PHE A 281 -1.66 7.02 -8.95
C PHE A 281 -1.45 5.97 -10.05
N VAL A 282 -0.24 5.90 -10.59
CA VAL A 282 0.12 4.94 -11.65
C VAL A 282 1.43 4.24 -11.32
N ARG A 283 1.45 2.93 -11.53
CA ARG A 283 2.63 2.09 -11.32
C ARG A 283 2.99 1.30 -12.58
N LEU A 284 4.27 1.25 -12.92
CA LEU A 284 4.78 0.27 -13.88
C LEU A 284 5.09 -1.03 -13.14
N GLU A 285 4.46 -2.12 -13.57
CA GLU A 285 4.50 -3.39 -12.83
C GLU A 285 5.65 -4.30 -13.28
N ASP A 286 6.08 -5.19 -12.38
CA ASP A 286 7.02 -6.29 -12.60
C ASP A 286 8.33 -5.87 -13.25
N VAL A 287 8.97 -4.81 -12.77
CA VAL A 287 10.27 -4.37 -13.29
C VAL A 287 11.38 -5.28 -12.77
N HIS A 288 11.83 -6.18 -13.64
CA HIS A 288 12.95 -7.10 -13.39
C HIS A 288 13.90 -7.16 -14.61
N ALA A 289 15.04 -7.83 -14.45
CA ALA A 289 16.12 -7.84 -15.43
C ALA A 289 15.77 -8.44 -16.81
N MET A 290 14.65 -9.17 -16.92
CA MET A 290 14.19 -9.76 -18.19
C MET A 290 13.05 -8.98 -18.83
N ARG A 291 12.59 -7.88 -18.24
CA ARG A 291 11.67 -6.95 -18.91
C ARG A 291 12.38 -6.13 -19.96
N ASN A 292 11.66 -5.81 -21.04
CA ASN A 292 12.19 -4.97 -22.11
C ASN A 292 12.44 -3.54 -21.60
N GLY A 293 13.72 -3.18 -21.46
CA GLY A 293 14.13 -1.85 -21.04
C GLY A 293 13.66 -0.73 -21.96
N THR A 294 13.50 -0.99 -23.26
CA THR A 294 13.02 0.02 -24.22
C THR A 294 11.56 0.38 -23.96
N ASP A 295 10.72 -0.62 -23.68
CA ASP A 295 9.30 -0.41 -23.41
C ASP A 295 9.09 0.28 -22.06
N LEU A 296 9.87 -0.10 -21.05
CA LEU A 296 9.93 0.57 -19.75
C LEU A 296 10.30 2.06 -19.89
N ILE A 297 11.35 2.36 -20.66
CA ILE A 297 11.79 3.74 -20.89
C ILE A 297 10.76 4.52 -21.72
N ALA A 298 10.13 3.91 -22.71
CA ALA A 298 9.09 4.56 -23.52
C ALA A 298 7.85 4.92 -22.69
N ALA A 299 7.42 4.04 -21.78
CA ALA A 299 6.35 4.33 -20.83
C ALA A 299 6.72 5.49 -19.89
N ALA A 300 7.93 5.47 -19.33
CA ALA A 300 8.42 6.53 -18.46
C ALA A 300 8.60 7.87 -19.20
N ASP A 301 9.08 7.88 -20.45
CA ASP A 301 9.18 9.07 -21.31
C ASP A 301 7.80 9.70 -21.52
N TYR A 302 6.79 8.87 -21.78
CA TYR A 302 5.41 9.33 -21.91
C TYR A 302 4.90 9.99 -20.62
N LEU A 303 5.01 9.30 -19.49
CA LEU A 303 4.55 9.80 -18.18
C LEU A 303 5.27 11.11 -17.81
N GLN A 304 6.58 11.17 -18.02
CA GLN A 304 7.36 12.41 -17.82
C GLN A 304 6.90 13.54 -18.74
N SER A 305 6.64 13.26 -20.02
CA SER A 305 6.17 14.28 -20.98
C SER A 305 4.83 14.91 -20.57
N LYS A 306 4.00 14.15 -19.86
CA LYS A 306 2.72 14.59 -19.28
C LYS A 306 2.86 15.16 -17.87
N LYS A 307 4.08 15.14 -17.30
CA LYS A 307 4.38 15.52 -15.91
C LYS A 307 3.55 14.70 -14.90
N VAL A 308 3.34 13.43 -15.19
CA VAL A 308 2.66 12.48 -14.32
C VAL A 308 3.72 11.80 -13.46
N PRO A 309 3.75 12.04 -12.13
CA PRO A 309 4.55 11.23 -11.22
C PRO A 309 4.12 9.77 -11.31
N PHE A 310 5.07 8.86 -11.21
CA PHE A 310 4.78 7.43 -11.26
C PHE A 310 5.72 6.67 -10.32
N SER A 311 5.28 5.47 -9.95
CA SER A 311 6.11 4.51 -9.25
C SER A 311 6.34 3.28 -10.12
N PHE A 312 7.25 2.41 -9.72
CA PHE A 312 7.41 1.12 -10.38
C PHE A 312 7.77 0.04 -9.37
N THR A 313 7.20 -1.15 -9.52
CA THR A 313 7.56 -2.31 -8.69
C THR A 313 8.86 -2.91 -9.17
N LEU A 314 9.87 -2.94 -8.30
CA LEU A 314 11.19 -3.45 -8.59
C LEU A 314 11.37 -4.83 -7.96
N VAL A 315 11.67 -5.82 -8.80
CA VAL A 315 12.14 -7.14 -8.37
C VAL A 315 13.67 -7.15 -8.53
N PRO A 316 14.44 -7.05 -7.43
CA PRO A 316 15.88 -6.83 -7.50
C PRO A 316 16.67 -8.06 -7.94
N VAL A 317 16.09 -9.27 -7.85
CA VAL A 317 16.74 -10.50 -8.31
C VAL A 317 15.76 -11.30 -9.16
N TYR A 318 16.06 -11.42 -10.45
CA TYR A 318 15.33 -12.31 -11.34
C TYR A 318 15.85 -13.74 -11.23
N VAL A 319 14.94 -14.70 -11.16
CA VAL A 319 15.22 -16.15 -11.09
C VAL A 319 14.31 -16.88 -12.07
N ASN A 320 14.89 -17.78 -12.86
CA ASN A 320 14.14 -18.76 -13.66
C ASN A 320 14.74 -20.16 -13.45
N PRO A 321 14.09 -21.01 -12.64
CA PRO A 321 14.57 -22.36 -12.36
C PRO A 321 14.60 -23.28 -13.58
N ALA A 322 13.71 -23.07 -14.57
CA ALA A 322 13.64 -23.90 -15.77
C ALA A 322 14.87 -23.72 -16.68
N THR A 323 15.50 -22.54 -16.63
CA THR A 323 16.71 -22.21 -17.40
C THR A 323 17.96 -22.08 -16.55
N ASP A 324 17.89 -22.35 -15.24
CA ASP A 324 18.97 -22.11 -14.26
C ASP A 324 19.55 -20.68 -14.34
N GLN A 325 18.68 -19.70 -14.60
CA GLN A 325 19.09 -18.30 -14.74
C GLN A 325 18.84 -17.54 -13.44
N THR A 326 19.84 -16.78 -12.99
CA THR A 326 19.69 -15.81 -11.91
C THR A 326 20.41 -14.52 -12.27
N VAL A 327 19.72 -13.38 -12.16
CA VAL A 327 20.28 -12.06 -12.48
C VAL A 327 20.01 -11.11 -11.32
N TYR A 328 21.07 -10.58 -10.72
CA TYR A 328 20.99 -9.62 -9.63
C TYR A 328 21.07 -8.20 -10.16
N LEU A 329 20.27 -7.28 -9.61
CA LEU A 329 20.28 -5.86 -9.95
C LEU A 329 21.69 -5.26 -9.81
N SER A 330 22.39 -5.56 -8.72
CA SER A 330 23.72 -5.01 -8.43
C SER A 330 24.81 -5.48 -9.40
N SER A 331 24.62 -6.61 -10.08
CA SER A 331 25.59 -7.21 -11.01
C SER A 331 25.18 -7.10 -12.49
N SER A 332 24.05 -6.45 -12.80
CA SER A 332 23.57 -6.22 -14.17
C SER A 332 23.63 -4.72 -14.53
N PRO A 333 24.72 -4.24 -15.16
CA PRO A 333 24.85 -2.84 -15.55
C PRO A 333 23.74 -2.37 -16.48
N GLU A 334 23.30 -3.23 -17.40
CA GLU A 334 22.26 -2.94 -18.39
C GLU A 334 20.90 -2.72 -17.70
N PHE A 335 20.51 -3.62 -16.79
CA PHE A 335 19.27 -3.46 -16.05
C PHE A 335 19.33 -2.27 -15.08
N LEU A 336 20.48 -2.07 -14.42
CA LEU A 336 20.68 -0.93 -13.54
C LEU A 336 20.59 0.42 -14.30
N GLU A 337 21.04 0.48 -15.55
CA GLU A 337 20.87 1.65 -16.41
C GLU A 337 19.39 1.92 -16.69
N VAL A 338 18.58 0.88 -16.96
CA VAL A 338 17.12 1.01 -17.12
C VAL A 338 16.48 1.53 -15.84
N VAL A 339 16.77 0.95 -14.68
CA VAL A 339 16.22 1.37 -13.37
C VAL A 339 16.57 2.83 -13.07
N ARG A 340 17.83 3.24 -13.30
CA ARG A 340 18.25 4.65 -13.17
C ARG A 340 17.56 5.54 -14.20
N GLY A 341 17.33 5.03 -15.40
CA GLY A 341 16.58 5.70 -16.46
C GLY A 341 15.12 5.98 -16.09
N LEU A 342 14.47 5.07 -15.37
CA LEU A 342 13.12 5.27 -14.80
C LEU A 342 13.14 6.33 -13.71
N ILE A 343 14.10 6.25 -12.77
CA ILE A 343 14.25 7.23 -11.69
C ILE A 343 14.53 8.64 -12.23
N ASN A 344 15.43 8.77 -13.21
CA ASN A 344 15.72 10.05 -13.86
C ASN A 344 14.49 10.66 -14.55
N ARG A 345 13.49 9.85 -14.89
CA ARG A 345 12.21 10.28 -15.47
C ARG A 345 11.15 10.64 -14.43
N GLY A 346 11.48 10.55 -13.15
CA GLY A 346 10.57 10.84 -12.04
C GLY A 346 9.97 9.59 -11.38
N GLY A 347 10.35 8.39 -11.83
CA GLY A 347 9.87 7.13 -11.26
C GLY A 347 10.38 6.89 -9.84
N THR A 348 9.51 6.46 -8.94
CA THR A 348 9.91 6.06 -7.57
C THR A 348 9.87 4.53 -7.43
N PRO A 349 10.98 3.89 -7.02
CA PRO A 349 11.00 2.44 -6.81
C PRO A 349 10.17 2.02 -5.59
N ILE A 350 9.39 0.96 -5.78
CA ILE A 350 8.67 0.22 -4.74
C ILE A 350 9.24 -1.20 -4.73
N LEU A 351 9.64 -1.74 -3.58
CA LEU A 351 10.16 -3.10 -3.53
C LEU A 351 9.01 -4.10 -3.69
N HIS A 352 9.17 -5.07 -4.59
CA HIS A 352 8.12 -6.01 -4.96
C HIS A 352 8.56 -7.46 -4.80
N GLY A 353 8.81 -7.84 -3.56
CA GLY A 353 9.49 -9.10 -3.26
C GLY A 353 11.01 -9.01 -3.41
N TYR A 354 11.70 -10.06 -2.97
CA TYR A 354 13.13 -10.23 -3.28
C TYR A 354 13.32 -10.83 -4.67
N THR A 355 12.51 -11.84 -5.03
CA THR A 355 12.56 -12.48 -6.35
C THR A 355 11.19 -12.60 -7.02
N HIS A 356 10.10 -12.22 -6.35
CA HIS A 356 8.73 -12.37 -6.82
C HIS A 356 8.43 -13.80 -7.31
N GLN A 357 8.86 -14.80 -6.54
CA GLN A 357 8.57 -16.22 -6.80
C GLN A 357 8.88 -17.07 -5.57
N HIS A 358 8.22 -18.22 -5.48
CA HIS A 358 8.49 -19.28 -4.51
C HIS A 358 9.21 -20.47 -5.16
N THR A 359 8.67 -20.96 -6.28
CA THR A 359 9.20 -22.08 -7.06
C THR A 359 9.28 -21.81 -8.56
N GLY A 360 8.52 -20.83 -9.06
CA GLY A 360 8.43 -20.50 -10.47
C GLY A 360 9.46 -19.49 -10.97
N GLU A 361 9.18 -18.95 -12.16
CA GLU A 361 9.89 -17.78 -12.68
C GLU A 361 9.46 -16.52 -11.92
N SER A 362 10.39 -15.62 -11.68
CA SER A 362 10.12 -14.28 -11.14
C SER A 362 8.98 -13.58 -11.89
N ALA A 363 8.09 -12.91 -11.15
CA ALA A 363 6.93 -12.18 -11.67
C ALA A 363 5.84 -13.06 -12.32
N VAL A 364 5.90 -14.37 -12.12
CA VAL A 364 4.85 -15.32 -12.55
C VAL A 364 4.20 -16.02 -11.37
N ASP A 365 4.97 -16.21 -10.30
CA ASP A 365 4.60 -16.96 -9.11
C ASP A 365 4.46 -16.02 -7.90
N TYR A 366 3.79 -16.53 -6.86
CA TYR A 366 3.68 -15.88 -5.56
C TYR A 366 4.98 -16.04 -4.78
N GLU A 367 5.35 -15.03 -3.99
CA GLU A 367 6.54 -15.11 -3.13
C GLU A 367 6.22 -15.58 -1.71
N PHE A 368 5.02 -15.28 -1.20
CA PHE A 368 4.63 -15.54 0.20
C PHE A 368 3.46 -16.51 0.31
N TRP A 369 2.99 -17.07 -0.81
CA TRP A 369 1.85 -17.96 -0.86
C TRP A 369 2.15 -19.21 -1.69
N ALA A 370 1.73 -20.37 -1.19
CA ALA A 370 1.83 -21.64 -1.91
C ALA A 370 0.49 -21.93 -2.60
N THR A 371 0.43 -21.76 -3.92
CA THR A 371 -0.82 -21.89 -4.70
C THR A 371 -1.35 -23.32 -4.80
N ASP A 372 -0.48 -24.32 -4.65
CA ASP A 372 -0.84 -25.74 -4.72
C ASP A 372 -1.61 -26.22 -3.49
N THR A 373 -1.33 -25.62 -2.34
CA THR A 373 -1.86 -25.98 -1.03
C THR A 373 -2.76 -24.91 -0.42
N ASP A 374 -2.84 -23.74 -1.06
CA ASP A 374 -3.59 -22.55 -0.65
C ASP A 374 -3.31 -22.12 0.80
N VAL A 375 -2.02 -22.02 1.13
CA VAL A 375 -1.56 -21.57 2.46
C VAL A 375 -0.36 -20.62 2.35
N PRO A 376 -0.11 -19.77 3.36
CA PRO A 376 1.14 -19.03 3.47
C PRO A 376 2.35 -19.97 3.48
N ILE A 377 3.43 -19.57 2.81
CA ILE A 377 4.67 -20.38 2.73
C ILE A 377 5.30 -20.57 4.09
N ALA A 378 5.31 -19.53 4.92
CA ALA A 378 5.91 -19.55 6.24
C ALA A 378 4.86 -19.35 7.32
N GLN A 379 5.07 -20.06 8.44
CA GLN A 379 4.23 -19.93 9.64
C GLN A 379 4.79 -18.89 10.62
N GLY A 380 6.00 -18.37 10.37
CA GLY A 380 6.73 -17.46 11.22
C GLY A 380 7.28 -16.26 10.44
N PRO A 381 7.61 -15.15 11.14
CA PRO A 381 7.96 -13.88 10.51
C PRO A 381 9.32 -13.90 9.79
N GLU A 382 10.13 -14.94 10.01
CA GLU A 382 11.51 -15.03 9.55
C GLU A 382 11.62 -15.03 8.03
N TYR A 383 10.67 -15.65 7.34
CA TYR A 383 10.69 -15.71 5.88
C TYR A 383 10.49 -14.31 5.28
N ALA A 384 9.38 -13.63 5.59
CA ALA A 384 9.17 -12.24 5.17
C ALA A 384 10.32 -11.29 5.56
N ALA A 385 10.87 -11.43 6.77
CA ALA A 385 12.00 -10.63 7.21
C ALA A 385 13.25 -10.87 6.36
N GLU A 386 13.57 -12.13 6.06
CA GLU A 386 14.70 -12.50 5.21
C GLU A 386 14.54 -11.94 3.80
N ARG A 387 13.35 -12.12 3.20
CA ARG A 387 13.04 -11.65 1.84
C ARG A 387 13.14 -10.12 1.77
N ALA A 388 12.53 -9.40 2.71
CA ALA A 388 12.64 -7.95 2.79
C ALA A 388 14.11 -7.49 2.91
N LEU A 389 14.89 -8.09 3.83
CA LEU A 389 16.29 -7.73 4.04
C LEU A 389 17.16 -8.00 2.81
N ARG A 390 16.98 -9.13 2.12
CA ARG A 390 17.75 -9.45 0.91
C ARG A 390 17.39 -8.52 -0.25
N GLY A 391 16.10 -8.25 -0.45
CA GLY A 391 15.64 -7.31 -1.48
C GLY A 391 16.19 -5.89 -1.26
N LEU A 392 16.11 -5.39 -0.03
CA LEU A 392 16.69 -4.10 0.34
C LEU A 392 18.21 -4.08 0.21
N SER A 393 18.89 -5.16 0.62
CA SER A 393 20.35 -5.27 0.50
C SER A 393 20.80 -5.17 -0.96
N GLU A 394 20.14 -5.88 -1.87
CA GLU A 394 20.47 -5.79 -3.31
C GLU A 394 20.18 -4.40 -3.89
N CYS A 395 19.08 -3.77 -3.50
CA CYS A 395 18.80 -2.40 -3.89
C CYS A 395 19.89 -1.43 -3.41
N PHE A 396 20.28 -1.51 -2.14
CA PHE A 396 21.28 -0.61 -1.56
C PHE A 396 22.68 -0.85 -2.11
N LEU A 397 23.04 -2.11 -2.42
CA LEU A 397 24.28 -2.43 -3.14
C LEU A 397 24.30 -1.81 -4.54
N ALA A 398 23.16 -1.78 -5.22
CA ALA A 398 22.97 -1.12 -6.51
C ALA A 398 22.76 0.40 -6.41
N ASP A 399 22.75 0.94 -5.18
CA ASP A 399 22.58 2.36 -4.91
C ASP A 399 21.18 2.90 -5.28
N ILE A 400 20.18 2.03 -5.15
CA ILE A 400 18.75 2.26 -5.39
C ILE A 400 18.01 2.19 -4.05
N PHE A 401 17.08 3.11 -3.81
CA PHE A 401 16.40 3.28 -2.51
C PHE A 401 14.88 3.23 -2.68
N PRO A 402 14.26 2.04 -2.57
CA PRO A 402 12.80 1.90 -2.53
C PRO A 402 12.17 2.72 -1.40
N LEU A 403 10.95 3.23 -1.62
CA LEU A 403 10.22 4.01 -0.61
C LEU A 403 9.00 3.31 -0.01
N ALA A 404 8.51 2.24 -0.64
CA ALA A 404 7.37 1.48 -0.18
C ALA A 404 7.53 0.01 -0.58
N TRP A 405 6.56 -0.80 -0.18
CA TRP A 405 6.46 -2.20 -0.51
C TRP A 405 5.17 -2.52 -1.28
N THR A 406 5.25 -3.51 -2.16
CA THR A 406 4.08 -4.18 -2.73
C THR A 406 4.30 -5.67 -2.62
N THR A 407 3.39 -6.37 -1.97
CA THR A 407 3.45 -7.82 -1.85
C THR A 407 3.22 -8.45 -3.24
N PRO A 408 4.10 -9.35 -3.72
CA PRO A 408 3.89 -10.13 -4.93
C PRO A 408 2.48 -10.73 -5.00
N HIS A 409 1.73 -10.37 -6.04
CA HIS A 409 0.31 -10.73 -6.22
C HIS A 409 -0.59 -10.43 -5.01
N TYR A 410 -0.20 -9.47 -4.17
CA TYR A 410 -0.89 -9.07 -2.95
C TYR A 410 -1.10 -10.15 -1.88
N ALA A 411 -0.62 -11.38 -2.09
CA ALA A 411 -0.88 -12.48 -1.17
C ALA A 411 0.32 -12.81 -0.28
N ALA A 412 0.10 -12.69 1.02
CA ALA A 412 0.97 -13.19 2.08
C ALA A 412 0.12 -13.55 3.30
N GLY A 413 0.69 -14.33 4.24
CA GLY A 413 0.02 -14.61 5.51
C GLY A 413 -0.01 -13.39 6.43
N GLN A 414 -0.91 -13.38 7.41
CA GLN A 414 -0.99 -12.29 8.40
C GLN A 414 0.33 -12.07 9.16
N VAL A 415 1.08 -13.15 9.43
CA VAL A 415 2.39 -13.08 10.09
C VAL A 415 3.45 -12.43 9.19
N ASP A 416 3.39 -12.67 7.88
CA ASP A 416 4.31 -12.04 6.92
C ASP A 416 4.03 -10.54 6.80
N TYR A 417 2.76 -10.15 6.73
CA TYR A 417 2.32 -8.76 6.76
C TYR A 417 2.79 -8.02 8.02
N GLU A 418 2.64 -8.63 9.20
CA GLU A 418 3.15 -8.09 10.47
C GLU A 418 4.68 -7.95 10.43
N SER A 419 5.39 -8.93 9.87
CA SER A 419 6.85 -8.89 9.72
C SER A 419 7.31 -7.72 8.85
N LEU A 420 6.64 -7.48 7.72
CA LEU A 420 6.97 -6.43 6.75
C LEU A 420 6.83 -5.00 7.32
N HIS A 421 5.95 -4.77 8.30
CA HIS A 421 5.83 -3.50 9.02
C HIS A 421 7.16 -3.00 9.62
N ASN A 422 8.03 -3.93 10.02
CA ASN A 422 9.33 -3.60 10.60
C ASN A 422 10.26 -2.90 9.59
N TYR A 423 10.03 -3.11 8.30
CA TYR A 423 10.88 -2.59 7.22
C TYR A 423 10.21 -1.45 6.45
N PHE A 424 8.89 -1.51 6.28
CA PHE A 424 8.13 -0.57 5.45
C PHE A 424 6.96 0.03 6.24
N THR A 425 6.91 1.36 6.35
CA THR A 425 5.73 2.02 6.92
C THR A 425 4.56 2.09 5.95
N THR A 426 4.83 2.01 4.64
CA THR A 426 3.85 2.23 3.58
C THR A 426 3.87 1.07 2.59
N VAL A 427 2.68 0.59 2.22
CA VAL A 427 2.46 -0.38 1.16
C VAL A 427 1.53 0.19 0.08
N VAL A 428 1.65 -0.32 -1.14
CA VAL A 428 0.75 0.00 -2.27
C VAL A 428 0.20 -1.31 -2.81
N GLU A 429 -0.96 -1.74 -2.30
CA GLU A 429 -1.50 -3.08 -2.56
C GLU A 429 -2.98 -3.20 -2.18
N ARG A 430 -3.56 -4.34 -2.57
CA ARG A 430 -4.76 -4.91 -1.95
C ARG A 430 -4.30 -5.80 -0.78
N ARG A 431 -5.07 -5.87 0.30
CA ARG A 431 -4.63 -6.57 1.52
C ARG A 431 -5.57 -7.73 1.83
N GLN A 432 -5.02 -8.92 2.06
CA GLN A 432 -5.82 -10.05 2.54
C GLN A 432 -6.15 -9.86 4.03
N PRO A 433 -7.43 -9.73 4.41
CA PRO A 433 -7.85 -9.65 5.81
C PRO A 433 -7.73 -10.99 6.55
N ILE A 434 -7.70 -12.11 5.82
CA ILE A 434 -7.55 -13.46 6.34
C ILE A 434 -6.56 -14.25 5.49
N ASP A 435 -6.05 -15.37 6.01
CA ASP A 435 -5.12 -16.22 5.27
C ASP A 435 -5.89 -17.09 4.28
N LYS A 436 -6.35 -16.47 3.19
CA LYS A 436 -7.06 -17.11 2.08
C LYS A 436 -6.86 -16.33 0.79
N LEU A 437 -6.43 -16.98 -0.30
CA LEU A 437 -6.38 -16.34 -1.62
C LEU A 437 -7.74 -15.82 -2.06
N GLY A 438 -7.72 -14.69 -2.76
CA GLY A 438 -8.93 -14.02 -3.26
C GLY A 438 -9.75 -13.33 -2.17
N SER A 439 -9.26 -13.29 -0.92
CA SER A 439 -9.86 -12.45 0.12
C SER A 439 -9.35 -11.00 0.08
N ASP A 440 -8.45 -10.68 -0.85
CA ASP A 440 -7.81 -9.38 -0.96
C ASP A 440 -8.84 -8.26 -1.12
N GLN A 441 -8.68 -7.23 -0.30
CA GLN A 441 -9.55 -6.07 -0.28
C GLN A 441 -8.86 -4.90 -0.98
N PHE A 442 -9.55 -4.29 -1.95
CA PHE A 442 -9.18 -2.99 -2.48
C PHE A 442 -9.79 -1.85 -1.64
N PHE A 443 -9.11 -0.71 -1.63
CA PHE A 443 -9.49 0.46 -0.84
C PHE A 443 -9.72 1.67 -1.74
N PRO A 444 -10.81 2.44 -1.57
CA PRO A 444 -11.01 3.64 -2.39
C PRO A 444 -10.22 4.85 -1.88
N TYR A 445 -9.60 4.77 -0.71
CA TYR A 445 -8.86 5.87 -0.09
C TYR A 445 -7.70 5.32 0.74
N VAL A 446 -6.79 6.19 1.19
CA VAL A 446 -5.66 5.80 2.04
C VAL A 446 -6.15 5.20 3.34
N ILE A 447 -5.62 4.03 3.71
CA ILE A 447 -5.75 3.49 5.06
C ILE A 447 -4.53 3.96 5.84
N TYR A 448 -4.73 4.86 6.81
CA TYR A 448 -3.61 5.40 7.60
C TYR A 448 -3.11 4.44 8.68
N ARG A 449 -3.92 3.43 9.00
CA ARG A 449 -3.62 2.40 9.97
C ARG A 449 -4.37 1.11 9.63
N ASP A 450 -3.71 0.18 8.96
CA ASP A 450 -4.25 -1.16 8.74
C ASP A 450 -4.16 -2.01 10.02
N MET A 451 -4.52 -3.29 9.93
CA MET A 451 -4.44 -4.24 11.06
C MET A 451 -3.01 -4.48 11.54
N HIS A 452 -2.02 -4.20 10.69
CA HIS A 452 -0.59 -4.40 10.90
C HIS A 452 0.17 -3.08 11.08
N GLN A 453 -0.54 -1.98 11.36
CA GLN A 453 0.00 -0.64 11.62
C GLN A 453 0.80 -0.01 10.46
N GLN A 454 0.58 -0.47 9.23
CA GLN A 454 1.09 0.13 8.01
C GLN A 454 0.08 1.12 7.41
N ILE A 455 0.59 2.02 6.58
CA ILE A 455 -0.21 2.87 5.69
C ILE A 455 -0.41 2.09 4.39
N ILE A 456 -1.66 1.98 3.92
CA ILE A 456 -1.98 1.42 2.61
C ILE A 456 -2.37 2.56 1.68
N LEU A 457 -1.58 2.76 0.63
CA LEU A 457 -2.01 3.55 -0.52
C LEU A 457 -2.85 2.66 -1.45
N PRO A 458 -4.01 3.15 -1.93
CA PRO A 458 -4.90 2.37 -2.79
C PRO A 458 -4.22 1.77 -4.01
N GLU A 459 -4.55 0.51 -4.29
CA GLU A 459 -4.67 0.01 -5.65
C GLU A 459 -6.13 -0.47 -5.81
N ASN A 460 -6.90 0.19 -6.67
CA ASN A 460 -8.36 0.03 -6.71
C ASN A 460 -8.99 0.05 -8.11
N LEU A 461 -8.17 0.15 -9.15
CA LEU A 461 -8.61 0.07 -10.55
C LEU A 461 -8.04 -1.17 -11.25
N GLY A 462 -7.13 -1.91 -10.63
CA GLY A 462 -6.52 -3.11 -11.17
C GLY A 462 -5.56 -2.82 -12.31
N TYR A 463 -5.32 -3.84 -13.13
CA TYR A 463 -4.51 -3.73 -14.34
C TYR A 463 -5.32 -3.91 -15.61
N ILE A 464 -4.74 -3.40 -16.69
CA ILE A 464 -5.32 -3.46 -18.02
C ILE A 464 -5.12 -4.87 -18.60
N GLN A 465 -6.22 -5.54 -18.94
CA GLN A 465 -6.27 -6.89 -19.53
C GLN A 465 -7.19 -6.92 -20.76
N PRO A 466 -6.73 -6.44 -21.94
CA PRO A 466 -7.59 -6.39 -23.12
C PRO A 466 -8.10 -7.78 -23.55
N ALA A 467 -7.29 -8.83 -23.36
CA ALA A 467 -7.68 -10.21 -23.66
C ALA A 467 -8.82 -10.74 -22.78
N ALA A 468 -8.96 -10.22 -21.56
CA ALA A 468 -10.06 -10.52 -20.65
C ALA A 468 -11.26 -9.55 -20.82
N GLY A 469 -11.19 -8.61 -21.77
CA GLY A 469 -12.22 -7.58 -21.96
C GLY A 469 -12.15 -6.42 -20.94
N ARG A 470 -11.01 -6.24 -20.27
CA ARG A 470 -10.73 -5.13 -19.35
C ARG A 470 -9.67 -4.20 -19.97
N ASP A 471 -10.07 -3.45 -20.98
CA ASP A 471 -9.20 -2.48 -21.66
C ASP A 471 -9.15 -1.11 -20.94
N ALA A 472 -8.56 -0.10 -21.59
CA ALA A 472 -8.50 1.25 -21.03
C ALA A 472 -9.88 1.87 -20.77
N ALA A 473 -10.91 1.54 -21.57
CA ALA A 473 -12.26 2.07 -21.38
C ALA A 473 -12.92 1.47 -20.14
N ALA A 474 -12.71 0.18 -19.87
CA ALA A 474 -13.16 -0.46 -18.64
C ALA A 474 -12.53 0.19 -17.39
N ILE A 475 -11.21 0.41 -17.39
CA ILE A 475 -10.51 1.10 -16.30
C ILE A 475 -11.06 2.53 -16.10
N LEU A 476 -11.31 3.26 -17.19
CA LEU A 476 -11.87 4.60 -17.11
C LEU A 476 -13.32 4.64 -16.62
N GLN A 477 -14.10 3.59 -16.88
CA GLN A 477 -15.44 3.46 -16.31
C GLN A 477 -15.40 3.25 -14.80
N ASP A 478 -14.47 2.43 -14.31
CA ASP A 478 -14.28 2.20 -12.87
C ASP A 478 -13.69 3.43 -12.17
N ALA A 479 -12.79 4.14 -12.84
CA ALA A 479 -12.28 5.43 -12.38
C ALA A 479 -13.41 6.46 -12.29
N ASP A 480 -14.24 6.60 -13.33
CA ASP A 480 -15.42 7.47 -13.26
C ASP A 480 -16.29 7.07 -12.07
N ASN A 481 -16.65 5.79 -11.92
CA ASN A 481 -17.44 5.32 -10.78
C ASN A 481 -16.83 5.63 -9.41
N SER A 482 -15.50 5.56 -9.29
CA SER A 482 -14.76 5.87 -8.04
C SER A 482 -14.90 7.33 -7.59
N LEU A 483 -15.29 8.26 -8.48
CA LEU A 483 -15.56 9.66 -8.13
C LEU A 483 -16.75 9.85 -7.17
N VAL A 484 -17.55 8.81 -6.91
CA VAL A 484 -18.60 8.89 -5.87
C VAL A 484 -18.02 9.03 -4.47
N VAL A 485 -16.80 8.55 -4.25
CA VAL A 485 -16.09 8.65 -2.97
C VAL A 485 -15.39 9.99 -2.90
N ARG A 486 -15.77 10.82 -1.92
CA ARG A 486 -15.39 12.24 -1.83
C ARG A 486 -13.88 12.48 -1.79
N ASP A 487 -13.10 11.61 -1.19
CA ASP A 487 -11.63 11.62 -1.25
C ASP A 487 -11.06 10.37 -1.95
N GLY A 488 -11.86 9.81 -2.86
CA GLY A 488 -11.59 8.58 -3.58
C GLY A 488 -10.41 8.69 -4.53
N TRP A 489 -9.53 7.69 -4.48
CA TRP A 489 -8.38 7.52 -5.35
C TRP A 489 -8.75 6.80 -6.64
N GLY A 490 -7.95 7.02 -7.67
CA GLY A 490 -7.88 6.17 -8.85
C GLY A 490 -6.44 5.69 -8.99
N SER A 491 -6.20 4.41 -8.71
CA SER A 491 -4.87 3.82 -8.72
C SER A 491 -4.87 2.53 -9.53
N PHE A 492 -4.02 2.48 -10.55
CA PHE A 492 -3.88 1.35 -11.47
C PHE A 492 -2.41 1.02 -11.73
N PHE A 493 -2.16 -0.18 -12.22
CA PHE A 493 -0.84 -0.61 -12.66
C PHE A 493 -0.83 -1.03 -14.13
N PHE A 494 0.35 -0.90 -14.76
CA PHE A 494 0.54 -1.15 -16.17
C PHE A 494 1.78 -2.02 -16.42
N HIS A 495 1.56 -3.17 -17.07
CA HIS A 495 2.64 -4.00 -17.58
C HIS A 495 3.11 -3.50 -18.94
N THR A 496 4.41 -3.31 -19.09
CA THR A 496 4.99 -2.70 -20.30
C THR A 496 5.07 -3.63 -21.51
N PHE A 497 4.69 -4.91 -21.36
CA PHE A 497 4.46 -5.79 -22.51
C PHE A 497 3.15 -5.49 -23.26
N LEU A 498 2.25 -4.68 -22.67
CA LEU A 498 1.02 -4.22 -23.31
C LEU A 498 1.29 -3.04 -24.25
N ASP A 499 0.36 -2.79 -25.18
CA ASP A 499 0.42 -1.60 -26.04
C ASP A 499 0.45 -0.33 -25.20
N LEU A 500 1.53 0.46 -25.36
CA LEU A 500 1.73 1.74 -24.70
C LEU A 500 0.53 2.69 -24.89
N GLN A 501 -0.23 2.58 -25.99
CA GLN A 501 -1.41 3.41 -26.20
C GLN A 501 -2.46 3.23 -25.09
N LEU A 502 -2.58 2.04 -24.50
CA LEU A 502 -3.50 1.79 -23.39
C LEU A 502 -3.14 2.60 -22.14
N LEU A 503 -1.84 2.69 -21.80
CA LEU A 503 -1.37 3.56 -20.74
C LEU A 503 -1.71 5.02 -21.03
N LYS A 504 -1.53 5.46 -22.29
CA LYS A 504 -1.86 6.84 -22.68
C LYS A 504 -3.34 7.14 -22.50
N ASP A 505 -4.19 6.24 -22.95
CA ASP A 505 -5.65 6.39 -22.92
C ASP A 505 -6.15 6.49 -21.47
N VAL A 506 -5.68 5.62 -20.56
CA VAL A 506 -6.04 5.70 -19.14
C VAL A 506 -5.53 6.99 -18.50
N VAL A 507 -4.26 7.35 -18.71
CA VAL A 507 -3.68 8.56 -18.10
C VAL A 507 -4.41 9.83 -18.58
N GLU A 508 -4.67 9.95 -19.89
CA GLU A 508 -5.38 11.11 -20.43
C GLU A 508 -6.86 11.11 -20.02
N GLY A 509 -7.50 9.94 -19.99
CA GLY A 509 -8.90 9.80 -19.58
C GLY A 509 -9.11 10.16 -18.12
N MET A 510 -8.28 9.66 -17.20
CA MET A 510 -8.32 10.02 -15.78
C MET A 510 -8.05 11.52 -15.58
N GLY A 511 -7.11 12.10 -16.33
CA GLY A 511 -6.90 13.55 -16.32
C GLY A 511 -8.14 14.34 -16.74
N LYS A 512 -8.91 13.85 -17.73
CA LYS A 512 -10.18 14.46 -18.16
C LYS A 512 -11.31 14.28 -17.13
N LEU A 513 -11.29 13.19 -16.37
CA LEU A 513 -12.21 12.95 -15.25
C LEU A 513 -11.91 13.86 -14.03
N GLY A 514 -10.75 14.51 -14.01
CA GLY A 514 -10.37 15.45 -12.94
C GLY A 514 -9.45 14.86 -11.87
N TYR A 515 -8.84 13.70 -12.12
CA TYR A 515 -7.84 13.13 -11.22
C TYR A 515 -6.57 13.98 -11.18
N GLU A 516 -6.04 14.18 -9.96
CA GLU A 516 -4.78 14.88 -9.72
C GLU A 516 -3.68 13.86 -9.42
N TRP A 517 -2.70 13.75 -10.30
CA TRP A 517 -1.61 12.78 -10.13
C TRP A 517 -0.74 13.10 -8.91
N VAL A 518 -0.58 12.13 -8.01
CA VAL A 518 0.21 12.26 -6.78
C VAL A 518 1.53 11.49 -6.86
N ASP A 519 2.53 12.00 -6.16
CA ASP A 519 3.86 11.41 -6.08
C ASP A 519 4.02 10.63 -4.76
N LEU A 520 4.56 9.41 -4.81
CA LEU A 520 4.83 8.64 -3.60
C LEU A 520 5.71 9.40 -2.60
N ARG A 521 6.66 10.22 -3.08
CA ARG A 521 7.58 11.02 -2.25
C ARG A 521 6.89 12.15 -1.48
N ASP A 522 5.65 12.48 -1.81
CA ASP A 522 4.88 13.49 -1.10
C ASP A 522 4.20 12.93 0.17
N PHE A 523 4.27 11.62 0.37
CA PHE A 523 3.78 10.94 1.56
C PHE A 523 4.90 10.69 2.57
N ASN A 524 4.51 10.49 3.83
CA ASN A 524 5.45 10.20 4.90
C ASN A 524 5.81 8.71 4.91
N ASN A 525 6.80 8.34 4.11
CA ASN A 525 7.24 6.96 3.94
C ASN A 525 8.59 6.74 4.61
N LYS A 526 8.78 5.56 5.19
CA LYS A 526 10.06 5.15 5.76
C LYS A 526 10.33 3.69 5.43
N VAL A 527 11.49 3.46 4.84
CA VAL A 527 12.08 2.15 4.60
C VAL A 527 13.32 2.04 5.45
N ARG A 528 13.43 0.95 6.23
CA ARG A 528 14.49 0.81 7.23
C ARG A 528 15.06 -0.60 7.29
N THR A 529 16.37 -0.68 7.48
CA THR A 529 17.11 -1.84 7.96
C THR A 529 17.84 -1.46 9.26
N GLU A 530 18.70 -2.33 9.75
CA GLU A 530 19.51 -2.05 10.95
C GLU A 530 20.35 -0.77 10.79
N ASP A 531 20.99 -0.57 9.64
CA ASP A 531 21.99 0.48 9.44
C ASP A 531 21.67 1.45 8.29
N THR A 532 20.51 1.30 7.64
CA THR A 532 20.08 2.14 6.52
C THR A 532 18.61 2.54 6.66
N VAL A 533 18.32 3.82 6.42
CA VAL A 533 16.96 4.36 6.36
C VAL A 533 16.83 5.27 5.14
N ALA A 534 15.81 5.02 4.32
CA ALA A 534 15.31 5.94 3.31
C ALA A 534 13.97 6.51 3.78
N ILE A 535 13.80 7.83 3.73
CA ILE A 535 12.60 8.52 4.20
C ILE A 535 12.15 9.60 3.21
N SER A 536 10.85 9.74 3.05
CA SER A 536 10.19 10.95 2.53
C SER A 536 9.21 11.47 3.59
N GLY A 537 8.94 12.77 3.61
CA GLY A 537 8.21 13.42 4.70
C GLY A 537 9.08 13.73 5.93
N VAL A 538 8.56 13.44 7.12
CA VAL A 538 9.14 13.84 8.42
C VAL A 538 9.07 12.70 9.43
N GLY A 539 10.13 12.53 10.21
CA GLY A 539 10.08 11.54 11.28
C GLY A 539 11.40 11.28 11.98
N GLN A 540 11.29 10.60 13.13
CA GLN A 540 12.45 10.06 13.82
C GLN A 540 13.05 8.89 13.03
N ILE A 541 14.38 8.84 13.00
CA ILE A 541 15.19 7.80 12.39
C ILE A 541 16.05 7.19 13.48
N ASP A 542 16.04 5.86 13.55
CA ASP A 542 16.87 5.08 14.45
C ASP A 542 17.68 4.08 13.62
N LEU A 543 19.00 4.07 13.85
CA LEU A 543 19.98 3.25 13.15
C LEU A 543 20.88 2.58 14.19
N THR A 544 21.37 1.39 13.89
CA THR A 544 22.42 0.71 14.67
C THR A 544 23.63 0.52 13.78
N LEU A 545 24.71 1.24 14.08
CA LEU A 545 25.94 1.23 13.28
C LEU A 545 27.00 0.32 13.89
N LYS A 546 27.74 -0.40 13.05
CA LYS A 546 28.80 -1.34 13.46
C LYS A 546 30.17 -0.87 12.98
N SER A 547 30.73 0.15 13.64
CA SER A 547 31.99 0.80 13.25
C SER A 547 31.94 1.32 11.80
N GLN A 548 30.84 1.98 11.45
CA GLN A 548 30.58 2.54 10.12
C GLN A 548 30.54 4.06 10.18
N TYR A 549 30.92 4.74 9.11
CA TYR A 549 30.62 6.16 8.94
C TYR A 549 29.12 6.32 8.69
N LEU A 550 28.46 7.22 9.43
CA LEU A 550 27.09 7.62 9.08
C LEU A 550 27.16 8.50 7.85
N LYS A 551 26.73 7.97 6.71
CA LYS A 551 26.56 8.72 5.47
C LYS A 551 25.11 9.20 5.38
N SER A 552 24.90 10.45 5.00
CA SER A 552 23.57 10.95 4.66
C SER A 552 23.59 11.65 3.29
N MET A 553 22.48 11.64 2.58
CA MET A 553 22.31 12.29 1.28
C MET A 553 20.85 12.58 1.00
N THR A 554 20.58 13.55 0.12
CA THR A 554 19.25 13.81 -0.42
C THR A 554 19.22 13.37 -1.88
N LEU A 555 18.14 12.73 -2.30
CA LEU A 555 17.83 12.40 -3.68
C LEU A 555 16.68 13.31 -4.12
N ASP A 556 16.87 14.02 -5.23
CA ASP A 556 15.81 14.83 -5.83
C ASP A 556 14.85 13.98 -6.69
N LEU A 557 13.92 14.67 -7.37
CA LEU A 557 12.87 14.06 -8.18
C LEU A 557 13.43 13.18 -9.32
N HIS A 558 14.68 13.41 -9.74
CA HIS A 558 15.37 12.69 -10.81
C HIS A 558 16.47 11.74 -10.28
N GLY A 559 16.50 11.49 -8.96
CA GLY A 559 17.49 10.63 -8.31
C GLY A 559 18.88 11.25 -8.22
N LYS A 560 19.03 12.55 -8.52
CA LYS A 560 20.31 13.23 -8.38
C LYS A 560 20.59 13.47 -6.90
N ARG A 561 21.84 13.21 -6.51
CA ARG A 561 22.32 13.37 -5.14
C ARG A 561 22.70 14.81 -4.85
N THR A 562 22.25 15.27 -3.70
CA THR A 562 22.67 16.52 -3.08
C THR A 562 22.95 16.28 -1.60
N ASP A 563 23.58 17.27 -0.96
CA ASP A 563 23.81 17.30 0.49
C ASP A 563 24.40 16.04 1.12
N GLU A 564 25.28 15.38 0.36
CA GLU A 564 26.04 14.25 0.85
C GLU A 564 26.96 14.69 2.01
N THR A 565 26.84 14.00 3.14
CA THR A 565 27.68 14.20 4.32
C THR A 565 28.06 12.88 4.95
N TYR A 566 29.14 12.90 5.74
CA TYR A 566 29.62 11.75 6.49
C TYR A 566 29.90 12.15 7.94
N SER A 567 29.73 11.21 8.87
CA SER A 567 30.28 11.37 10.22
C SER A 567 31.80 11.54 10.17
N PHE A 568 32.35 12.26 11.13
CA PHE A 568 33.79 12.52 11.18
C PHE A 568 34.63 11.25 11.39
N ARG A 569 34.09 10.30 12.15
CA ARG A 569 34.71 9.02 12.48
C ARG A 569 33.67 7.91 12.37
N PRO A 570 34.09 6.64 12.29
CA PRO A 570 33.19 5.52 12.44
C PRO A 570 32.41 5.60 13.75
N VAL A 571 31.14 5.24 13.69
CA VAL A 571 30.19 5.20 14.79
C VAL A 571 29.85 3.75 15.09
N THR A 572 29.74 3.44 16.38
CA THR A 572 29.29 2.13 16.88
C THR A 572 28.14 2.34 17.85
N GLY A 573 27.06 1.59 17.68
CA GLY A 573 25.87 1.66 18.51
C GLY A 573 24.72 2.43 17.87
N ASN A 574 23.71 2.75 18.69
CA ASN A 574 22.47 3.34 18.23
C ASN A 574 22.64 4.83 17.93
N VAL A 575 22.07 5.27 16.81
CA VAL A 575 21.99 6.66 16.39
C VAL A 575 20.52 7.00 16.18
N SER A 576 20.05 8.00 16.92
CA SER A 576 18.71 8.57 16.74
C SER A 576 18.83 10.00 16.21
N LEU A 577 18.09 10.30 15.15
CA LEU A 577 18.05 11.62 14.52
C LEU A 577 16.63 11.93 14.00
N PHE A 578 16.37 13.18 13.66
CA PHE A 578 15.10 13.61 13.10
C PHE A 578 15.33 14.06 11.65
N ALA A 579 14.56 13.50 10.72
CA ALA A 579 14.61 13.84 9.31
C ALA A 579 13.40 14.66 8.89
N SER A 580 13.63 15.53 7.91
CA SER A 580 12.62 16.33 7.24
C SER A 580 13.07 16.55 5.81
N THR A 581 12.21 16.21 4.86
CA THR A 581 12.47 16.34 3.41
C THR A 581 11.65 17.46 2.81
N HIS A 582 11.94 17.88 1.58
CA HIS A 582 11.01 18.65 0.74
C HIS A 582 10.18 17.71 -0.17
N GLN A 583 9.23 18.28 -0.92
CA GLN A 583 8.29 17.53 -1.76
C GLN A 583 9.06 16.95 -2.94
N GLY A 584 8.78 15.70 -3.30
CA GLY A 584 9.55 14.99 -4.31
C GLY A 584 10.99 14.62 -3.91
N GLU A 585 11.39 14.76 -2.64
CA GLU A 585 12.72 14.38 -2.15
C GLU A 585 12.70 13.10 -1.31
N ILE A 586 13.82 12.39 -1.35
CA ILE A 586 14.13 11.27 -0.44
C ILE A 586 15.39 11.63 0.32
N GLN A 587 15.38 11.46 1.64
CA GLN A 587 16.60 11.52 2.43
C GLN A 587 17.03 10.11 2.81
N VAL A 588 18.31 9.82 2.59
CA VAL A 588 18.90 8.52 2.92
C VAL A 588 19.96 8.72 3.99
N TYR A 589 19.93 7.84 4.99
CA TYR A 589 20.95 7.69 6.02
C TYR A 589 21.44 6.25 5.98
N GLN A 590 22.74 6.02 5.85
CA GLN A 590 23.30 4.67 5.74
C GLN A 590 24.64 4.54 6.47
N GLY A 591 24.90 3.37 7.03
CA GLY A 591 26.22 2.94 7.46
C GLY A 591 27.13 2.71 6.25
N ALA A 592 28.28 3.36 6.21
CA ALA A 592 29.30 3.15 5.20
C ALA A 592 30.62 2.71 5.84
N TYR A 593 31.17 1.57 5.41
CA TYR A 593 32.50 1.13 5.83
C TYR A 593 33.64 1.90 5.15
N THR A 594 33.34 2.56 4.01
CA THR A 594 34.31 3.37 3.28
C THR A 594 34.40 4.77 3.89
N ALA A 595 35.64 5.27 4.02
CA ALA A 595 35.89 6.61 4.51
C ALA A 595 35.37 7.67 3.51
N PRO A 596 34.95 8.86 4.00
CA PRO A 596 34.48 9.93 3.13
C PRO A 596 35.52 10.31 2.06
N PRO A 597 35.10 10.66 0.83
CA PRO A 597 36.00 11.27 -0.13
C PRO A 597 36.55 12.59 0.42
N TYR A 598 37.85 12.85 0.23
CA TYR A 598 38.54 14.08 0.65
C TYR A 598 38.02 15.29 -0.14
N THR A 599 36.94 15.91 0.32
CA THR A 599 36.37 17.14 -0.26
C THR A 599 36.41 18.30 0.73
N PHE A 600 36.54 19.53 0.23
CA PHE A 600 36.57 20.73 1.08
C PHE A 600 35.29 20.88 1.92
N LYS A 601 34.12 20.47 1.41
CA LYS A 601 32.81 20.46 2.14
C LYS A 601 32.83 19.53 3.36
N ASN A 602 33.50 18.38 3.26
CA ASN A 602 33.72 17.43 4.36
C ASN A 602 34.75 17.96 5.38
N ILE A 603 35.63 18.88 4.96
CA ILE A 603 36.65 19.53 5.81
C ILE A 603 36.14 20.83 6.46
N THR A 604 35.15 21.53 5.89
CA THR A 604 34.68 22.83 6.42
C THR A 604 33.48 22.74 7.37
N LYS A 605 32.81 21.60 7.47
CA LYS A 605 31.86 21.31 8.58
C LYS A 605 32.58 20.97 9.90
N PHE A 606 33.90 21.19 9.97
CA PHE A 606 34.68 21.21 11.20
C PHE A 606 34.21 22.35 12.12
N ARG A 607 33.21 22.05 12.95
CA ARG A 607 33.20 22.55 14.32
C ARG A 607 33.70 21.39 15.18
N PRO A 608 34.83 21.54 15.90
CA PRO A 608 35.12 20.58 16.94
C PRO A 608 33.93 20.65 17.91
N ALA A 609 33.18 19.56 18.01
CA ALA A 609 32.32 19.35 19.16
C ALA A 609 33.26 19.18 20.36
N VAL A 610 33.65 20.30 20.98
CA VAL A 610 34.17 20.30 22.35
C VAL A 610 32.97 20.12 23.30
N SER A 611 32.13 19.13 23.02
CA SER A 611 31.09 18.67 23.94
C SER A 611 31.79 17.75 24.95
N GLY A 612 32.41 18.37 25.95
CA GLY A 612 33.08 17.64 27.02
C GLY A 612 33.97 18.50 27.93
N ILE A 613 34.35 19.72 27.52
CA ILE A 613 35.14 20.63 28.36
C ILE A 613 34.30 21.86 28.66
N THR A 614 33.49 21.81 29.71
CA THR A 614 32.74 22.98 30.24
C THR A 614 33.57 23.82 31.20
N ASN A 615 34.79 23.38 31.54
CA ASN A 615 35.66 24.11 32.46
C ASN A 615 36.45 25.21 31.71
N PRO A 616 36.21 26.50 32.01
CA PRO A 616 36.88 27.62 31.33
C PRO A 616 38.41 27.63 31.51
N ILE A 617 38.94 27.03 32.59
CA ILE A 617 40.38 26.90 32.82
C ILE A 617 40.98 25.87 31.86
N ALA A 618 40.28 24.76 31.60
CA ALA A 618 40.75 23.74 30.66
C ALA A 618 40.74 24.24 29.22
N ILE A 619 39.74 25.05 28.83
CA ILE A 619 39.71 25.73 27.52
C ILE A 619 40.90 26.69 27.40
N PHE A 620 41.13 27.53 28.42
CA PHE A 620 42.27 28.46 28.43
C PHE A 620 43.61 27.75 28.32
N LEU A 621 43.83 26.67 29.09
CA LEU A 621 45.06 25.88 29.04
C LEU A 621 45.27 25.20 27.67
N LEU A 622 44.20 24.80 26.99
CA LEU A 622 44.27 24.20 25.65
C LEU A 622 44.66 25.25 24.59
N PHE A 623 44.13 26.48 24.69
CA PHE A 623 44.57 27.61 23.85
C PHE A 623 46.03 28.00 24.11
N VAL A 624 46.46 28.04 25.38
CA VAL A 624 47.87 28.31 25.74
C VAL A 624 48.78 27.21 25.21
N GLY A 625 48.41 25.94 25.33
CA GLY A 625 49.16 24.81 24.80
C GLY A 625 49.31 24.88 23.27
N LEU A 626 48.23 25.22 22.56
CA LEU A 626 48.25 25.40 21.10
C LEU A 626 49.14 26.58 20.69
N ALA A 627 49.07 27.71 21.41
CA ALA A 627 49.91 28.87 21.15
C ALA A 627 51.40 28.56 21.35
N ILE A 628 51.74 27.83 22.41
CA ILE A 628 53.11 27.36 22.66
C ILE A 628 53.58 26.46 21.52
N LEU A 629 52.75 25.52 21.07
CA LEU A 629 53.09 24.59 19.99
C LEU A 629 53.33 25.31 18.66
N ILE A 630 52.53 26.35 18.35
CA ILE A 630 52.72 27.21 17.18
C ILE A 630 54.03 28.00 17.28
N VAL A 631 54.36 28.54 18.45
CA VAL A 631 55.65 29.23 18.67
C VAL A 631 56.82 28.28 18.46
N PHE A 632 56.76 27.05 18.98
CA PHE A 632 57.78 26.04 18.73
C PHE A 632 57.90 25.66 17.26
N LEU A 633 56.77 25.54 16.55
CA LEU A 633 56.76 25.25 15.11
C LEU A 633 57.43 26.38 14.31
N VAL A 634 57.12 27.64 14.63
CA VAL A 634 57.73 28.82 13.97
C VAL A 634 59.24 28.89 14.25
N ILE A 635 59.65 28.64 15.50
CA ILE A 635 61.08 28.58 15.87
C ILE A 635 61.77 27.43 15.11
N TRP A 636 61.15 26.26 15.02
CA TRP A 636 61.71 25.11 14.34
C TRP A 636 61.87 25.36 12.83
N ILE A 637 60.86 25.94 12.17
CA ILE A 637 60.92 26.37 10.77
C ILE A 637 62.04 27.41 10.56
N PHE A 638 62.17 28.38 11.47
CA PHE A 638 63.22 29.38 11.41
C PHE A 638 64.63 28.76 11.56
N LEU A 639 64.80 27.81 12.49
CA LEU A 639 66.07 27.10 12.69
C LEU A 639 66.44 26.22 11.48
N LEU A 640 65.45 25.53 10.88
CA LEU A 640 65.64 24.76 9.65
C LEU A 640 66.05 25.67 8.48
N SER A 641 65.36 26.79 8.29
CA SER A 641 65.70 27.79 7.26
C SER A 641 67.11 28.34 7.46
N ARG A 642 67.50 28.65 8.71
CA ARG A 642 68.85 29.11 9.03
C ARG A 642 69.91 28.05 8.73
N LYS A 643 69.66 26.78 9.07
CA LYS A 643 70.57 25.66 8.78
C LYS A 643 70.73 25.46 7.28
N ALA A 644 69.64 25.46 6.51
CA ALA A 644 69.66 25.37 5.06
C ALA A 644 70.45 26.54 4.42
N THR A 645 70.27 27.76 4.93
CA THR A 645 71.01 28.95 4.45
C THR A 645 72.51 28.87 4.76
N GLN A 646 72.88 28.21 5.86
CA GLN A 646 74.27 28.05 6.27
C GLN A 646 74.98 26.94 5.49
N GLU A 647 74.29 25.82 5.23
CA GLU A 647 74.77 24.76 4.34
C GLU A 647 74.91 25.26 2.89
N PHE A 648 73.94 26.04 2.40
CA PHE A 648 74.01 26.66 1.06
C PHE A 648 75.21 27.61 0.93
N ARG A 649 75.51 28.42 1.96
CA ARG A 649 76.71 29.28 2.00
C ARG A 649 78.01 28.49 2.04
N ASN A 650 78.03 27.34 2.73
CA ASN A 650 79.20 26.46 2.78
C ASN A 650 79.46 25.79 1.42
N VAL A 651 78.40 25.38 0.71
CA VAL A 651 78.49 24.84 -0.66
C VAL A 651 78.98 25.89 -1.67
N LEU A 652 78.51 27.15 -1.56
CA LEU A 652 79.00 28.25 -2.39
C LEU A 652 80.47 28.61 -2.12
N ARG A 653 80.94 28.54 -0.86
CA ARG A 653 82.35 28.73 -0.51
C ARG A 653 83.26 27.60 -1.00
N ALA A 654 82.75 26.37 -1.06
CA ALA A 654 83.48 25.22 -1.59
C ALA A 654 83.63 25.25 -3.12
N ARG A 655 82.67 25.85 -3.85
CA ARG A 655 82.74 26.02 -5.32
C ARG A 655 83.56 27.23 -5.79
N GLY A 656 83.91 28.16 -4.90
CA GLY A 656 84.74 29.34 -5.21
C GLY A 656 86.26 29.14 -5.03
N ARG A 657 86.71 27.92 -4.75
CA ARG A 657 88.14 27.53 -4.66
C ARG A 657 88.42 26.30 -5.51
N GLY A 658 88.01 26.35 -6.78
CA GLY A 658 88.40 25.42 -7.85
C GLY A 658 89.05 26.20 -8.95
#